data_AF-A0A1I6JR36-F1
#
_entry.id   AF-A0A1I6JR36-F1
#
_cell.length_a   1.000
_cell.length_b   1.000
_cell.length_c   1.000
_cell.angle_alpha   90.00
_cell.angle_beta   90.00
_cell.angle_gamma   90.00
#
_symmetry.space_group_name_H-M   'P 1'
#
loop_
_entity.id
_entity.type
_entity.pdbx_description
1 polymer ?
#
loop_
_entity_poly.entity_id
_entity_poly.type
_entity_poly.pdbx_seq_one_letter_code
_entity_poly.pdbx_strand_id
1 'polypeptide(L)'
;MRKRFLKQGVSIAAAVCLAMSSPIGAMADMAHEYAVSKTDGKEEKHEGKIDAEDCGILADNGSAVEQKGDVKSKNEAVNASSKSTVDIDGNVEMTDGGDRVPAVSAFDGSNVRIEGNVKSNGIGVQAKKEAHVDVEGAVEAKSTGVSSANSDVTVKHGVKVSGTDEQESVYGVVAYDSDVSVAGGIEVAISGQKGRAEGKSGEASEFSATGVNIYQKDGENTSVHVTGNVTAFAKGSEASGARADGLQITDGTKLTVDGNVTATAESSNAKAQACGVAVGSGTVIVKGDVSAAAKSTAPEAARADGIVTNLELAGKDVSKAKDANTVIIVNGSVTSTGAGASLEGNLGKIDVFVGKDMSGEEGLRVGANFGTANCVVDGTLSGESAAIHTQDFGAQPGMEEGELNVTVWELKSGGDLVKAEEVSGYDPETDAFSWSEKREKAEEILKNVNYIIRTDEVENGVISLSGTTRVVGANGTTYDTAKEAQEVIIRVKTADGYQLDAVKNGDALLTKNADGSYTLVVPRGGGVELSAVLSAIKKNENEMNGGSDDSDDSGNPPAGYGEEKGNAVTSASGASVTRTVTEDGGIKTSLSKVEIGGKTAEVATRVTVENGQSRTLRTVSGDIAGVSFRGVGTVSADGSSVTLEDGRTFSVISAPSLMITENGVTRGYFLNADGTGPIATGKTEVYYCLGEDGQLHAHWVDPNGFFYTGTVVIDGKTYTFNEEGEVSNIA
;
A
#
# COMPACT_ATOMS: atom_id res chain seq x y z
N MET A 1 -9.27 -43.13 -3.42
CA MET A 1 -9.45 -43.36 -1.97
C MET A 1 -8.10 -43.22 -1.27
N ARG A 2 -7.72 -42.00 -0.88
CA ARG A 2 -6.80 -41.61 0.22
C ARG A 2 -6.63 -40.09 0.16
N LYS A 3 -7.04 -39.41 1.24
CA LYS A 3 -6.88 -37.97 1.47
C LYS A 3 -5.39 -37.60 1.31
N ARG A 4 -5.06 -36.68 0.41
CA ARG A 4 -3.74 -36.05 0.32
C ARG A 4 -3.97 -34.56 0.04
N PHE A 5 -4.04 -33.80 1.12
CA PHE A 5 -3.96 -32.34 1.06
C PHE A 5 -2.49 -31.92 1.08
N LEU A 6 -2.25 -30.77 0.46
CA LEU A 6 -0.98 -30.13 0.18
C LEU A 6 0.03 -30.27 1.32
N LYS A 7 1.24 -30.65 0.95
CA LYS A 7 2.41 -30.72 1.81
C LYS A 7 3.42 -29.64 1.42
N GLN A 8 2.95 -28.45 1.06
CA GLN A 8 3.82 -27.30 0.88
C GLN A 8 3.59 -26.32 2.03
N GLY A 9 4.64 -26.08 2.81
CA GLY A 9 4.62 -25.16 3.94
C GLY A 9 4.05 -25.77 5.23
N VAL A 10 4.61 -26.89 5.69
CA VAL A 10 4.38 -27.34 7.07
C VAL A 10 4.82 -26.22 8.01
N SER A 11 3.85 -25.57 8.65
CA SER A 11 4.09 -24.66 9.76
C SER A 11 4.63 -25.48 10.93
N ILE A 12 5.93 -25.33 11.22
CA ILE A 12 6.55 -25.80 12.47
C ILE A 12 5.81 -25.19 13.69
N ALA A 13 5.02 -24.11 13.53
CA ALA A 13 4.27 -23.47 14.61
C ALA A 13 3.19 -24.38 15.25
N ALA A 14 2.61 -25.33 14.51
CA ALA A 14 1.65 -26.28 15.09
C ALA A 14 2.32 -27.29 16.05
N ALA A 15 3.59 -27.64 15.80
CA ALA A 15 4.36 -28.53 16.66
C ALA A 15 4.91 -27.80 17.92
N VAL A 16 5.14 -26.49 17.83
CA VAL A 16 5.59 -25.69 18.98
C VAL A 16 4.45 -25.39 19.96
N CYS A 17 3.22 -25.17 19.47
CA CYS A 17 2.06 -24.90 20.34
C CYS A 17 1.61 -26.12 21.16
N LEU A 18 1.72 -27.34 20.64
CA LEU A 18 1.37 -28.56 21.39
C LEU A 18 2.33 -28.84 22.56
N ALA A 19 3.55 -28.30 22.53
CA ALA A 19 4.50 -28.40 23.64
C ALA A 19 4.17 -27.47 24.83
N MET A 20 3.28 -26.47 24.66
CA MET A 20 2.82 -25.61 25.76
C MET A 20 1.61 -26.18 26.52
N SER A 21 1.07 -27.33 26.09
CA SER A 21 -0.09 -28.00 26.72
C SER A 21 0.27 -29.17 27.63
N SER A 22 1.52 -29.23 28.13
CA SER A 22 1.85 -30.18 29.20
C SER A 22 1.23 -29.71 30.51
N PRO A 23 0.60 -30.61 31.29
CA PRO A 23 -0.02 -30.25 32.55
C PRO A 23 1.03 -29.67 33.53
N ILE A 24 0.60 -28.67 34.30
CA ILE A 24 1.26 -28.00 35.44
C ILE A 24 1.79 -28.98 36.54
N GLY A 25 1.73 -30.29 36.33
CA GLY A 25 2.08 -31.32 37.30
C GLY A 25 3.52 -31.82 37.23
N ALA A 26 4.52 -30.96 37.07
CA ALA A 26 5.94 -31.32 37.30
C ALA A 26 6.87 -30.09 37.45
N MET A 27 6.47 -29.05 38.20
CA MET A 27 7.51 -28.29 38.91
C MET A 27 7.86 -29.12 40.15
N ALA A 28 8.92 -29.92 40.02
CA ALA A 28 9.56 -30.52 41.16
C ALA A 28 10.09 -29.37 42.03
N ASP A 29 9.37 -29.09 43.12
CA ASP A 29 9.83 -28.65 44.44
C ASP A 29 11.34 -28.29 44.53
N MET A 30 11.73 -27.21 43.84
CA MET A 30 12.89 -26.42 44.22
C MET A 30 12.29 -25.22 44.94
N ALA A 31 12.44 -25.18 46.26
CA ALA A 31 12.05 -24.03 47.04
C ALA A 31 12.90 -22.83 46.56
N HIS A 32 12.37 -22.05 45.63
CA HIS A 32 12.97 -20.78 45.25
C HIS A 32 12.93 -19.85 46.45
N GLU A 33 14.07 -19.26 46.79
CA GLU A 33 14.16 -18.32 47.89
C GLU A 33 13.80 -16.92 47.36
N TYR A 34 12.58 -16.48 47.65
CA TYR A 34 12.12 -15.13 47.33
C TYR A 34 12.62 -14.15 48.39
N ALA A 35 13.18 -13.01 47.96
CA ALA A 35 13.62 -11.95 48.86
C ALA A 35 12.47 -11.36 49.68
N VAL A 36 11.27 -11.29 49.09
CA VAL A 36 10.02 -10.96 49.78
C VAL A 36 9.01 -12.05 49.47
N SER A 37 8.48 -12.72 50.49
CA SER A 37 7.51 -13.81 50.33
C SER A 37 6.32 -13.62 51.25
N LYS A 38 5.14 -13.40 50.66
CA LYS A 38 3.90 -13.13 51.37
C LYS A 38 2.80 -14.08 50.93
N THR A 39 2.34 -14.92 51.86
CA THR A 39 1.41 -16.03 51.56
C THR A 39 0.26 -16.19 52.58
N ASP A 40 0.15 -15.26 53.54
CA ASP A 40 -0.82 -15.33 54.64
C ASP A 40 -2.10 -14.49 54.41
N GLY A 41 -2.29 -13.98 53.19
CA GLY A 41 -3.43 -13.15 52.80
C GLY A 41 -3.41 -11.75 53.40
N LYS A 42 -2.22 -11.25 53.79
CA LYS A 42 -2.04 -9.90 54.35
C LYS A 42 -1.20 -9.03 53.42
N GLU A 43 -1.21 -7.74 53.73
CA GLU A 43 -0.39 -6.73 53.08
C GLU A 43 1.02 -6.69 53.68
N GLU A 44 2.01 -6.42 52.84
CA GLU A 44 3.38 -6.10 53.18
C GLU A 44 3.86 -4.91 52.35
N LYS A 45 4.52 -3.94 53.01
CA LYS A 45 5.12 -2.78 52.34
C LYS A 45 6.63 -2.84 52.51
N HIS A 46 7.35 -2.65 51.42
CA HIS A 46 8.81 -2.62 51.40
C HIS A 46 9.32 -1.32 50.76
N GLU A 47 10.37 -0.76 51.36
CA GLU A 47 10.99 0.51 50.96
C GLU A 47 12.42 0.28 50.48
N GLY A 48 12.81 0.94 49.40
CA GLY A 48 14.14 0.80 48.80
C GLY A 48 14.25 -0.39 47.84
N LYS A 49 15.38 -0.48 47.13
CA LYS A 49 15.58 -1.50 46.10
C LYS A 49 15.66 -2.93 46.66
N ILE A 50 15.13 -3.89 45.91
CA ILE A 50 15.33 -5.33 46.10
C ILE A 50 16.39 -5.80 45.10
N ASP A 51 17.43 -6.47 45.60
CA ASP A 51 18.51 -7.08 44.81
C ASP A 51 18.66 -8.53 45.28
N ALA A 52 17.91 -9.44 44.64
CA ALA A 52 17.74 -10.81 45.06
C ALA A 52 18.72 -11.76 44.37
N GLU A 53 19.29 -12.68 45.14
CA GLU A 53 20.24 -13.68 44.61
C GLU A 53 19.56 -14.78 43.79
N ASP A 54 18.25 -14.99 43.98
CA ASP A 54 17.42 -15.95 43.23
C ASP A 54 16.12 -15.28 42.71
N CYS A 55 15.04 -15.24 43.52
CA CYS A 55 13.76 -14.66 43.14
C CYS A 55 13.43 -13.39 43.93
N GLY A 56 12.68 -12.47 43.33
CA GLY A 56 12.34 -11.18 43.93
C GLY A 56 11.18 -11.26 44.93
N ILE A 57 9.95 -11.06 44.42
CA ILE A 57 8.72 -10.97 45.20
C ILE A 57 7.81 -12.15 44.88
N LEU A 58 7.28 -12.81 45.93
CA LEU A 58 6.15 -13.74 45.86
C LEU A 58 4.98 -13.19 46.67
N ALA A 59 3.82 -13.04 46.03
CA ALA A 59 2.54 -12.77 46.67
C ALA A 59 1.55 -13.89 46.31
N ASP A 60 1.05 -14.61 47.30
CA ASP A 60 0.11 -15.71 47.11
C ASP A 60 -1.04 -15.67 48.13
N ASN A 61 -2.12 -16.40 47.84
CA ASN A 61 -3.27 -16.60 48.71
C ASN A 61 -3.94 -15.28 49.16
N GLY A 62 -4.21 -14.39 48.18
CA GLY A 62 -4.84 -13.09 48.42
C GLY A 62 -3.95 -12.08 49.13
N SER A 63 -2.63 -12.26 49.10
CA SER A 63 -1.68 -11.36 49.72
C SER A 63 -1.46 -10.09 48.87
N ALA A 64 -0.98 -9.03 49.51
CA ALA A 64 -0.62 -7.79 48.81
C ALA A 64 0.81 -7.38 49.14
N VAL A 65 1.61 -7.02 48.14
CA VAL A 65 2.95 -6.47 48.33
C VAL A 65 3.06 -5.13 47.63
N GLU A 66 3.38 -4.08 48.37
CA GLU A 66 3.77 -2.78 47.83
C GLU A 66 5.29 -2.60 47.95
N GLN A 67 5.94 -2.27 46.85
CA GLN A 67 7.38 -2.14 46.75
C GLN A 67 7.75 -0.76 46.21
N LYS A 68 8.42 0.05 47.03
CA LYS A 68 8.95 1.37 46.65
C LYS A 68 10.40 1.26 46.20
N GLY A 69 10.63 1.30 44.89
CA GLY A 69 11.94 1.18 44.25
C GLY A 69 12.10 -0.10 43.43
N ASP A 70 13.24 -0.22 42.75
CA ASP A 70 13.48 -1.28 41.76
C ASP A 70 13.53 -2.69 42.38
N VAL A 71 13.11 -3.69 41.60
CA VAL A 71 13.24 -5.13 41.90
C VAL A 71 14.17 -5.76 40.88
N LYS A 72 15.28 -6.33 41.37
CA LYS A 72 16.23 -7.08 40.56
C LYS A 72 16.40 -8.49 41.11
N SER A 73 16.45 -9.47 40.23
CA SER A 73 16.63 -10.87 40.59
C SER A 73 17.36 -11.65 39.50
N LYS A 74 17.89 -12.83 39.83
CA LYS A 74 18.45 -13.73 38.81
C LYS A 74 17.36 -14.47 38.05
N ASN A 75 16.40 -15.05 38.77
CA ASN A 75 15.23 -15.73 38.24
C ASN A 75 13.99 -14.83 38.37
N GLU A 76 12.79 -15.41 38.41
CA GLU A 76 11.51 -14.70 38.47
C GLU A 76 11.54 -13.55 39.49
N ALA A 77 11.31 -12.32 39.00
CA ALA A 77 11.40 -11.12 39.81
C ALA A 77 10.11 -10.85 40.57
N VAL A 78 8.97 -11.17 39.96
CA VAL A 78 7.64 -10.98 40.55
C VAL A 78 6.76 -12.17 40.22
N ASN A 79 6.15 -12.75 41.25
CA ASN A 79 5.12 -13.77 41.13
C ASN A 79 3.91 -13.39 41.99
N ALA A 80 2.78 -13.12 41.34
CA ALA A 80 1.50 -12.91 42.00
C ALA A 80 0.54 -14.04 41.63
N SER A 81 0.07 -14.78 42.62
CA SER A 81 -0.81 -15.94 42.43
C SER A 81 -2.01 -15.91 43.37
N SER A 82 -3.07 -16.64 43.01
CA SER A 82 -4.27 -16.83 43.85
C SER A 82 -4.91 -15.52 44.33
N LYS A 83 -5.28 -14.64 43.40
CA LYS A 83 -5.92 -13.33 43.65
C LYS A 83 -5.07 -12.35 44.47
N SER A 84 -3.75 -12.44 44.34
CA SER A 84 -2.83 -11.55 45.04
C SER A 84 -2.57 -10.27 44.27
N THR A 85 -2.00 -9.27 44.93
CA THR A 85 -1.65 -7.98 44.32
C THR A 85 -0.18 -7.64 44.56
N VAL A 86 0.51 -7.18 43.53
CA VAL A 86 1.87 -6.62 43.65
C VAL A 86 1.90 -5.25 42.97
N ASP A 87 2.33 -4.21 43.69
CA ASP A 87 2.51 -2.85 43.17
C ASP A 87 3.98 -2.42 43.34
N ILE A 88 4.63 -2.07 42.23
CA ILE A 88 6.05 -1.70 42.20
C ILE A 88 6.20 -0.28 41.64
N ASP A 89 6.64 0.63 42.49
CA ASP A 89 7.03 2.00 42.14
C ASP A 89 8.51 2.03 41.73
N GLY A 90 8.82 1.36 40.62
CA GLY A 90 10.19 1.14 40.16
C GLY A 90 10.27 0.20 38.96
N ASN A 91 11.50 -0.09 38.53
CA ASN A 91 11.78 -1.03 37.44
C ASN A 91 11.86 -2.47 37.95
N VAL A 92 11.62 -3.42 37.06
CA VAL A 92 11.80 -4.86 37.29
C VAL A 92 12.86 -5.40 36.33
N GLU A 93 13.91 -6.05 36.84
CA GLU A 93 14.98 -6.65 36.02
C GLU A 93 15.27 -8.10 36.43
N MET A 94 15.13 -9.04 35.48
CA MET A 94 15.58 -10.43 35.62
C MET A 94 16.85 -10.67 34.80
N THR A 95 17.96 -11.08 35.45
CA THR A 95 19.29 -11.12 34.81
C THR A 95 19.80 -12.50 34.39
N ASP A 96 19.18 -13.62 34.79
CA ASP A 96 19.73 -14.97 34.52
C ASP A 96 18.65 -16.06 34.37
N GLY A 97 17.38 -15.69 34.18
CA GLY A 97 16.32 -16.66 33.94
C GLY A 97 16.44 -17.28 32.56
N GLY A 98 16.16 -18.58 32.46
CA GLY A 98 16.13 -19.28 31.17
C GLY A 98 15.03 -18.74 30.24
N ASP A 99 15.07 -19.13 28.97
CA ASP A 99 14.20 -18.60 27.89
C ASP A 99 12.69 -18.61 28.21
N ARG A 100 12.25 -19.53 29.07
CA ARG A 100 10.84 -19.74 29.43
C ARG A 100 10.45 -19.18 30.80
N VAL A 101 11.38 -18.51 31.49
CA VAL A 101 11.14 -17.92 32.80
C VAL A 101 10.68 -16.47 32.61
N PRO A 102 9.52 -16.08 33.17
CA PRO A 102 9.09 -14.69 33.17
C PRO A 102 9.78 -13.85 34.24
N ALA A 103 10.04 -12.58 33.95
CA ALA A 103 10.41 -11.61 34.97
C ALA A 103 9.20 -11.27 35.85
N VAL A 104 8.01 -11.14 35.23
CA VAL A 104 6.75 -10.84 35.91
C VAL A 104 5.71 -11.90 35.57
N SER A 105 5.18 -12.55 36.61
CA SER A 105 4.11 -13.53 36.54
C SER A 105 2.88 -13.06 37.32
N ALA A 106 1.71 -13.14 36.69
CA ALA A 106 0.42 -12.98 37.35
C ALA A 106 -0.52 -14.14 36.99
N PHE A 107 -1.08 -14.80 38.00
CA PHE A 107 -1.92 -15.99 37.83
C PHE A 107 -3.19 -15.95 38.68
N ASP A 108 -4.24 -16.65 38.23
CA ASP A 108 -5.43 -16.99 39.02
C ASP A 108 -6.11 -15.75 39.65
N GLY A 109 -6.49 -14.77 38.83
CA GLY A 109 -7.17 -13.55 39.28
C GLY A 109 -6.28 -12.48 39.92
N SER A 110 -4.95 -12.61 39.81
CA SER A 110 -3.99 -11.71 40.47
C SER A 110 -3.74 -10.43 39.67
N ASN A 111 -3.32 -9.37 40.36
CA ASN A 111 -3.06 -8.05 39.79
C ASN A 111 -1.59 -7.66 40.01
N VAL A 112 -0.91 -7.20 38.97
CA VAL A 112 0.45 -6.66 39.08
C VAL A 112 0.52 -5.29 38.41
N ARG A 113 0.99 -4.28 39.14
CA ARG A 113 1.24 -2.93 38.64
C ARG A 113 2.72 -2.60 38.75
N ILE A 114 3.30 -2.08 37.66
CA ILE A 114 4.72 -1.68 37.59
C ILE A 114 4.79 -0.29 36.99
N GLU A 115 5.23 0.70 37.77
CA GLU A 115 5.41 2.08 37.32
C GLU A 115 6.61 2.26 36.38
N GLY A 116 7.63 1.40 36.51
CA GLY A 116 8.85 1.45 35.70
C GLY A 116 8.86 0.49 34.51
N ASN A 117 10.07 0.22 34.01
CA ASN A 117 10.30 -0.72 32.91
C ASN A 117 10.42 -2.15 33.42
N VAL A 118 10.12 -3.11 32.55
CA VAL A 118 10.39 -4.54 32.78
C VAL A 118 11.48 -4.98 31.82
N LYS A 119 12.54 -5.59 32.34
CA LYS A 119 13.63 -6.15 31.55
C LYS A 119 13.88 -7.60 31.90
N SER A 120 13.99 -8.46 30.91
CA SER A 120 14.07 -9.91 31.09
C SER A 120 15.05 -10.57 30.13
N ASN A 121 15.84 -11.51 30.65
CA ASN A 121 16.59 -12.45 29.83
C ASN A 121 15.76 -13.63 29.29
N GLY A 122 14.49 -13.75 29.68
CA GLY A 122 13.54 -14.76 29.21
C GLY A 122 12.27 -14.10 28.68
N ILE A 123 11.16 -14.33 29.38
CA ILE A 123 9.86 -13.70 29.10
C ILE A 123 9.75 -12.40 29.91
N GLY A 124 9.28 -11.31 29.32
CA GLY A 124 9.04 -10.04 30.03
C GLY A 124 7.90 -10.18 31.03
N VAL A 125 6.68 -10.31 30.49
CA VAL A 125 5.43 -10.42 31.26
C VAL A 125 4.67 -11.68 30.87
N GLN A 126 4.20 -12.43 31.87
CA GLN A 126 3.28 -13.55 31.70
C GLN A 126 2.04 -13.37 32.59
N ALA A 127 0.86 -13.33 31.98
CA ALA A 127 -0.43 -13.28 32.67
C ALA A 127 -1.29 -14.47 32.27
N LYS A 128 -1.87 -15.20 33.23
CA LYS A 128 -2.80 -16.30 32.93
C LYS A 128 -3.96 -16.40 33.91
N LYS A 129 -5.10 -16.88 33.41
CA LYS A 129 -6.30 -17.22 34.19
C LYS A 129 -6.86 -16.04 35.00
N GLU A 130 -7.53 -15.14 34.30
CA GLU A 130 -8.18 -13.95 34.80
C GLU A 130 -7.22 -12.96 35.51
N ALA A 131 -5.93 -13.01 35.20
CA ALA A 131 -4.95 -12.09 35.77
C ALA A 131 -4.93 -10.74 35.03
N HIS A 132 -4.46 -9.70 35.71
CA HIS A 132 -4.29 -8.36 35.14
C HIS A 132 -2.87 -7.85 35.41
N VAL A 133 -2.19 -7.37 34.37
CA VAL A 133 -0.85 -6.76 34.51
C VAL A 133 -0.80 -5.41 33.81
N ASP A 134 -0.44 -4.36 34.56
CA ASP A 134 -0.22 -3.01 34.05
C ASP A 134 1.26 -2.63 34.18
N VAL A 135 1.91 -2.33 33.06
CA VAL A 135 3.27 -1.80 32.99
C VAL A 135 3.22 -0.39 32.42
N GLU A 136 3.55 0.60 33.24
CA GLU A 136 3.61 2.01 32.81
C GLU A 136 4.86 2.30 31.97
N GLY A 137 5.96 1.55 32.16
CA GLY A 137 7.16 1.64 31.33
C GLY A 137 7.14 0.78 30.06
N ALA A 138 8.33 0.53 29.51
CA ALA A 138 8.55 -0.39 28.39
C ALA A 138 8.85 -1.81 28.87
N VAL A 139 8.63 -2.80 28.00
CA VAL A 139 9.00 -4.20 28.24
C VAL A 139 10.11 -4.61 27.29
N GLU A 140 11.27 -5.01 27.83
CA GLU A 140 12.40 -5.55 27.09
C GLU A 140 12.61 -7.03 27.45
N ALA A 141 12.67 -7.91 26.46
CA ALA A 141 12.85 -9.34 26.67
C ALA A 141 13.81 -9.96 25.65
N LYS A 142 14.27 -11.20 25.91
CA LYS A 142 15.04 -11.98 24.92
C LYS A 142 14.23 -13.06 24.23
N SER A 143 13.22 -13.64 24.88
CA SER A 143 12.37 -14.68 24.28
C SER A 143 10.99 -14.17 23.88
N THR A 144 10.21 -13.69 24.86
CA THR A 144 8.85 -13.19 24.63
C THR A 144 8.63 -11.91 25.40
N GLY A 145 8.11 -10.86 24.76
CA GLY A 145 7.80 -9.61 25.44
C GLY A 145 6.63 -9.79 26.41
N VAL A 146 5.46 -10.11 25.86
CA VAL A 146 4.22 -10.33 26.60
C VAL A 146 3.58 -11.67 26.19
N SER A 147 3.18 -12.47 27.17
CA SER A 147 2.40 -13.69 26.98
C SER A 147 1.15 -13.63 27.85
N SER A 148 -0.02 -13.54 27.23
CA SER A 148 -1.31 -13.52 27.93
C SER A 148 -2.19 -14.71 27.55
N ALA A 149 -2.81 -15.36 28.54
CA ALA A 149 -3.77 -16.43 28.31
C ALA A 149 -4.99 -16.31 29.26
N ASN A 150 -6.17 -16.01 28.71
CA ASN A 150 -7.36 -15.62 29.47
C ASN A 150 -7.01 -14.54 30.51
N SER A 151 -6.40 -13.44 30.10
CA SER A 151 -5.90 -12.39 31.00
C SER A 151 -5.71 -11.07 30.27
N ASP A 152 -5.61 -9.99 31.04
CA ASP A 152 -5.43 -8.65 30.49
C ASP A 152 -4.01 -8.15 30.75
N VAL A 153 -3.36 -7.60 29.72
CA VAL A 153 -2.05 -6.96 29.86
C VAL A 153 -2.02 -5.61 29.18
N THR A 154 -1.64 -4.57 29.92
CA THR A 154 -1.41 -3.23 29.40
C THR A 154 0.07 -2.88 29.50
N VAL A 155 0.65 -2.40 28.39
CA VAL A 155 1.99 -1.79 28.36
C VAL A 155 1.85 -0.37 27.80
N LYS A 156 2.20 0.65 28.57
CA LYS A 156 2.00 2.06 28.18
C LYS A 156 3.08 2.62 27.25
N HIS A 157 4.20 1.92 27.11
CA HIS A 157 5.23 2.22 26.11
C HIS A 157 5.35 1.07 25.10
N GLY A 158 6.56 0.79 24.59
CA GLY A 158 6.80 -0.25 23.61
C GLY A 158 7.19 -1.59 24.22
N VAL A 159 7.14 -2.62 23.38
CA VAL A 159 7.67 -3.96 23.66
C VAL A 159 8.83 -4.23 22.72
N LYS A 160 9.98 -4.59 23.27
CA LYS A 160 11.18 -4.94 22.50
C LYS A 160 11.66 -6.34 22.85
N VAL A 161 11.88 -7.15 21.84
CA VAL A 161 12.39 -8.51 21.99
C VAL A 161 13.63 -8.68 21.12
N SER A 162 14.74 -9.05 21.74
CA SER A 162 16.04 -9.22 21.09
C SER A 162 16.59 -10.61 21.40
N GLY A 163 16.22 -11.57 20.54
CA GLY A 163 16.68 -12.96 20.62
C GLY A 163 18.16 -13.10 20.35
N THR A 164 18.76 -14.11 20.98
CA THR A 164 20.13 -14.56 20.76
C THR A 164 20.13 -15.86 19.93
N ASP A 165 21.31 -16.44 19.72
CA ASP A 165 21.50 -17.74 19.06
C ASP A 165 21.14 -18.95 19.96
N GLU A 166 20.59 -18.69 21.15
CA GLU A 166 20.05 -19.70 22.06
C GLU A 166 18.59 -20.02 21.76
N GLN A 167 17.81 -19.06 21.25
CA GLN A 167 16.42 -19.25 20.87
C GLN A 167 16.27 -19.61 19.38
N GLU A 168 15.28 -20.46 19.09
CA GLU A 168 14.84 -20.72 17.70
C GLU A 168 13.68 -19.80 17.30
N SER A 169 12.93 -19.28 18.27
CA SER A 169 11.76 -18.43 18.02
C SER A 169 11.59 -17.38 19.11
N VAL A 170 11.22 -16.17 18.72
CA VAL A 170 10.94 -15.04 19.61
C VAL A 170 9.66 -14.32 19.22
N TYR A 171 8.98 -13.77 20.22
CA TYR A 171 7.64 -13.20 20.07
C TYR A 171 7.51 -11.86 20.78
N GLY A 172 6.96 -10.83 20.13
CA GLY A 172 6.63 -9.57 20.79
C GLY A 172 5.48 -9.76 21.77
N VAL A 173 4.31 -10.09 21.22
CA VAL A 173 3.08 -10.39 21.97
C VAL A 173 2.54 -11.74 21.54
N VAL A 174 2.20 -12.58 22.52
CA VAL A 174 1.42 -13.81 22.32
C VAL A 174 0.14 -13.73 23.14
N ALA A 175 -1.02 -13.86 22.50
CA ALA A 175 -2.32 -13.74 23.15
C ALA A 175 -3.20 -14.97 22.87
N TYR A 176 -3.80 -15.51 23.93
CA TYR A 176 -4.78 -16.59 23.91
C TYR A 176 -6.02 -16.17 24.69
N ASP A 177 -7.16 -16.01 24.04
CA ASP A 177 -8.43 -15.63 24.71
C ASP A 177 -8.24 -14.42 25.65
N SER A 178 -7.50 -13.40 25.21
CA SER A 178 -6.97 -12.31 26.07
C SER A 178 -7.17 -10.93 25.47
N ASP A 179 -7.16 -9.89 26.32
CA ASP A 179 -7.08 -8.49 25.89
C ASP A 179 -5.67 -7.93 26.18
N VAL A 180 -4.93 -7.57 25.13
CA VAL A 180 -3.58 -7.00 25.26
C VAL A 180 -3.51 -5.63 24.59
N SER A 181 -3.07 -4.62 25.33
CA SER A 181 -2.89 -3.25 24.83
C SER A 181 -1.44 -2.80 24.96
N VAL A 182 -0.85 -2.34 23.85
CA VAL A 182 0.51 -1.77 23.80
C VAL A 182 0.42 -0.36 23.22
N ALA A 183 0.68 0.66 24.03
CA ALA A 183 0.58 2.07 23.62
C ALA A 183 1.84 2.62 22.90
N GLY A 184 2.84 1.78 22.67
CA GLY A 184 4.00 2.05 21.81
C GLY A 184 4.11 1.05 20.65
N GLY A 185 5.30 0.98 20.06
CA GLY A 185 5.62 0.00 19.02
C GLY A 185 6.04 -1.36 19.59
N ILE A 186 6.02 -2.38 18.73
CA ILE A 186 6.56 -3.71 18.99
C ILE A 186 7.76 -3.91 18.06
N GLU A 187 8.93 -4.20 18.64
CA GLU A 187 10.15 -4.52 17.90
C GLU A 187 10.61 -5.92 18.26
N VAL A 188 10.66 -6.82 17.29
CA VAL A 188 11.10 -8.21 17.49
C VAL A 188 12.24 -8.50 16.53
N ALA A 189 13.39 -8.83 17.08
CA ALA A 189 14.58 -9.15 16.30
C ALA A 189 15.23 -10.44 16.81
N ILE A 190 15.62 -11.31 15.89
CA ILE A 190 16.51 -12.44 16.18
C ILE A 190 17.58 -12.56 15.11
N SER A 191 18.80 -12.82 15.55
CA SER A 191 19.91 -13.11 14.66
C SER A 191 20.75 -14.21 15.27
N GLY A 192 20.95 -15.31 14.54
CA GLY A 192 21.71 -16.45 15.04
C GLY A 192 22.75 -16.97 14.05
N GLN A 193 23.82 -17.55 14.58
CA GLN A 193 24.88 -18.18 13.79
C GLN A 193 24.87 -19.71 13.81
N LYS A 194 24.04 -20.35 14.64
CA LYS A 194 24.11 -21.81 14.83
C LYS A 194 23.94 -22.56 13.51
N GLY A 195 25.06 -23.12 13.05
CA GLY A 195 25.08 -24.20 12.10
C GLY A 195 24.64 -25.48 12.79
N ARG A 196 23.72 -26.21 12.17
CA ARG A 196 23.31 -27.53 12.61
C ARG A 196 24.54 -28.42 12.77
N ALA A 197 24.70 -29.07 13.93
CA ALA A 197 25.58 -30.22 14.04
C ALA A 197 25.06 -31.33 13.10
N GLU A 198 25.91 -31.77 12.19
CA GLU A 198 25.67 -32.87 11.24
C GLU A 198 25.04 -34.07 11.97
N GLY A 199 23.84 -34.52 11.58
CA GLY A 199 23.32 -35.79 12.11
C GLY A 199 21.83 -36.10 12.08
N LYS A 200 20.92 -35.20 11.68
CA LYS A 200 19.50 -35.56 11.49
C LYS A 200 19.02 -35.07 10.13
N SER A 201 18.51 -35.98 9.30
CA SER A 201 17.86 -35.66 8.02
C SER A 201 16.52 -34.96 8.26
N GLY A 202 16.22 -33.90 7.53
CA GLY A 202 14.88 -33.28 7.54
C GLY A 202 14.86 -31.84 7.04
N GLU A 203 14.97 -30.88 7.95
CA GLU A 203 14.76 -29.44 7.67
C GLU A 203 15.91 -28.63 8.30
N ALA A 204 16.34 -27.54 7.66
CA ALA A 204 17.31 -26.62 8.26
C ALA A 204 16.71 -26.00 9.54
N SER A 205 17.51 -25.74 10.58
CA SER A 205 17.04 -24.95 11.72
C SER A 205 16.64 -23.55 11.24
N GLU A 206 15.49 -23.04 11.66
CA GLU A 206 14.94 -21.75 11.23
C GLU A 206 14.85 -20.81 12.43
N PHE A 207 15.39 -19.60 12.30
CA PHE A 207 15.20 -18.54 13.30
C PHE A 207 13.91 -17.78 12.98
N SER A 208 12.98 -17.73 13.93
CA SER A 208 11.68 -17.08 13.75
C SER A 208 11.52 -15.85 14.65
N ALA A 209 11.10 -14.72 14.06
CA ALA A 209 10.65 -13.53 14.79
C ALA A 209 9.19 -13.26 14.45
N THR A 210 8.34 -13.12 15.47
CA THR A 210 6.93 -12.77 15.27
C THR A 210 6.54 -11.57 16.11
N GLY A 211 6.02 -10.51 15.48
CA GLY A 211 5.59 -9.30 16.18
C GLY A 211 4.42 -9.57 17.13
N VAL A 212 3.27 -9.95 16.56
CA VAL A 212 2.07 -10.33 17.31
C VAL A 212 1.59 -11.70 16.86
N ASN A 213 1.31 -12.59 17.80
CA ASN A 213 0.80 -13.93 17.55
C ASN A 213 -0.48 -14.20 18.34
N ILE A 214 -1.57 -14.50 17.65
CA ILE A 214 -2.90 -14.72 18.24
C ILE A 214 -3.37 -16.14 17.93
N TYR A 215 -3.86 -16.81 18.98
CA TYR A 215 -4.50 -18.11 18.89
C TYR A 215 -5.78 -18.12 19.72
N GLN A 216 -6.86 -18.58 19.11
CA GLN A 216 -8.13 -18.84 19.79
C GLN A 216 -8.40 -20.35 19.78
N LYS A 217 -8.84 -20.89 20.92
CA LYS A 217 -9.13 -22.34 21.04
C LYS A 217 -10.59 -22.61 21.39
N ASP A 218 -11.20 -21.76 22.22
CA ASP A 218 -12.47 -22.09 22.90
C ASP A 218 -13.59 -21.06 22.68
N GLY A 219 -13.48 -20.21 21.66
CA GLY A 219 -14.55 -19.30 21.23
C GLY A 219 -14.71 -18.01 22.05
N GLU A 220 -13.76 -17.72 22.96
CA GLU A 220 -13.68 -16.45 23.69
C GLU A 220 -12.94 -15.40 22.86
N ASN A 221 -13.33 -14.13 22.99
CA ASN A 221 -12.77 -13.07 22.15
C ASN A 221 -11.33 -12.76 22.59
N THR A 222 -10.39 -12.84 21.65
CA THR A 222 -9.04 -12.28 21.83
C THR A 222 -8.97 -10.93 21.13
N SER A 223 -8.55 -9.89 21.85
CA SER A 223 -8.29 -8.58 21.26
C SER A 223 -6.87 -8.09 21.55
N VAL A 224 -6.18 -7.63 20.52
CA VAL A 224 -4.87 -7.00 20.67
C VAL A 224 -4.90 -5.65 19.99
N HIS A 225 -4.45 -4.61 20.69
CA HIS A 225 -4.33 -3.25 20.16
C HIS A 225 -2.91 -2.72 20.37
N VAL A 226 -2.26 -2.35 19.26
CA VAL A 226 -0.94 -1.71 19.24
C VAL A 226 -1.10 -0.33 18.63
N THR A 227 -0.69 0.74 19.32
CA THR A 227 -0.81 2.11 18.77
C THR A 227 0.41 2.51 17.93
N GLY A 228 1.55 1.84 18.10
CA GLY A 228 2.76 2.06 17.32
C GLY A 228 2.93 1.11 16.14
N ASN A 229 4.15 1.08 15.60
CA ASN A 229 4.54 0.16 14.54
C ASN A 229 4.80 -1.24 15.10
N VAL A 230 4.57 -2.27 14.29
CA VAL A 230 5.00 -3.65 14.58
C VAL A 230 6.09 -4.02 13.58
N THR A 231 7.26 -4.39 14.09
CA THR A 231 8.41 -4.78 13.28
C THR A 231 8.93 -6.15 13.71
N ALA A 232 9.11 -7.03 12.72
CA ALA A 232 9.69 -8.36 12.91
C ALA A 232 10.90 -8.52 11.98
N PHE A 233 12.04 -8.86 12.55
CA PHE A 233 13.29 -9.09 11.83
C PHE A 233 13.91 -10.43 12.23
N ALA A 234 14.19 -11.27 11.24
CA ALA A 234 14.90 -12.52 11.46
C ALA A 234 16.11 -12.63 10.53
N LYS A 235 17.23 -13.05 11.09
CA LYS A 235 18.46 -13.29 10.34
C LYS A 235 19.04 -14.67 10.65
N GLY A 236 19.08 -15.49 9.61
CA GLY A 236 19.71 -16.80 9.61
C GLY A 236 21.16 -16.74 9.12
N SER A 237 21.85 -17.87 9.26
CA SER A 237 23.22 -18.10 8.79
C SER A 237 23.22 -18.90 7.47
N GLU A 238 24.40 -19.34 7.01
CA GLU A 238 24.50 -20.20 5.83
C GLU A 238 23.82 -21.57 6.00
N ALA A 239 23.65 -22.02 7.24
CA ALA A 239 23.09 -23.34 7.56
C ALA A 239 21.71 -23.27 8.23
N SER A 240 21.13 -22.06 8.35
CA SER A 240 19.84 -21.84 9.02
C SER A 240 18.95 -20.87 8.25
N GLY A 241 17.67 -21.21 8.19
CA GLY A 241 16.65 -20.35 7.60
C GLY A 241 16.29 -19.17 8.51
N ALA A 242 15.55 -18.23 7.95
CA ALA A 242 15.00 -17.09 8.67
C ALA A 242 13.52 -16.93 8.34
N ARG A 243 12.70 -16.67 9.36
CA ARG A 243 11.29 -16.36 9.22
C ARG A 243 10.92 -15.13 10.04
N ALA A 244 10.29 -14.15 9.41
CA ALA A 244 9.77 -12.98 10.07
C ALA A 244 8.28 -12.80 9.77
N ASP A 245 7.45 -12.81 10.79
CA ASP A 245 6.01 -12.56 10.65
C ASP A 245 5.66 -11.30 11.44
N GLY A 246 5.13 -10.26 10.78
CA GLY A 246 4.69 -9.04 11.46
C GLY A 246 3.54 -9.36 12.39
N LEU A 247 2.43 -9.83 11.81
CA LEU A 247 1.24 -10.30 12.52
C LEU A 247 0.90 -11.72 12.08
N GLN A 248 0.62 -12.59 13.05
CA GLN A 248 0.14 -13.95 12.81
C GLN A 248 -1.12 -14.21 13.63
N ILE A 249 -2.21 -14.57 12.95
CA ILE A 249 -3.47 -14.93 13.59
C ILE A 249 -3.90 -16.28 13.02
N THR A 250 -3.96 -17.29 13.89
CA THR A 250 -4.41 -18.62 13.48
C THR A 250 -5.94 -18.73 13.51
N ASP A 251 -6.50 -18.21 14.59
CA ASP A 251 -7.93 -18.08 14.86
C ASP A 251 -8.05 -16.97 15.89
N GLY A 252 -8.95 -16.02 15.73
CA GLY A 252 -9.02 -14.86 16.60
C GLY A 252 -10.08 -13.85 16.19
N THR A 253 -10.42 -12.94 17.10
CA THR A 253 -11.55 -12.04 16.88
C THR A 253 -11.16 -10.67 16.35
N LYS A 254 -10.11 -10.04 16.90
CA LYS A 254 -9.70 -8.70 16.46
C LYS A 254 -8.26 -8.36 16.79
N LEU A 255 -7.52 -7.88 15.80
CA LEU A 255 -6.22 -7.23 15.97
C LEU A 255 -6.28 -5.83 15.34
N THR A 256 -5.80 -4.81 16.05
CA THR A 256 -5.66 -3.45 15.51
C THR A 256 -4.25 -2.93 15.73
N VAL A 257 -3.64 -2.43 14.67
CA VAL A 257 -2.34 -1.74 14.69
C VAL A 257 -2.55 -0.34 14.11
N ASP A 258 -2.30 0.70 14.90
CA ASP A 258 -2.46 2.09 14.43
C ASP A 258 -1.26 2.58 13.60
N GLY A 259 -0.10 1.91 13.71
CA GLY A 259 1.09 2.19 12.91
C GLY A 259 1.24 1.27 11.69
N ASN A 260 2.48 1.17 11.24
CA ASN A 260 2.90 0.30 10.14
C ASN A 260 3.24 -1.12 10.63
N VAL A 261 3.17 -2.08 9.72
CA VAL A 261 3.65 -3.46 9.94
C VAL A 261 4.78 -3.75 8.97
N THR A 262 5.92 -4.18 9.50
CA THR A 262 7.09 -4.55 8.68
C THR A 262 7.64 -5.90 9.10
N ALA A 263 7.81 -6.79 8.12
CA ALA A 263 8.46 -8.07 8.30
C ALA A 263 9.67 -8.18 7.37
N THR A 264 10.82 -8.60 7.91
CA THR A 264 12.04 -8.75 7.11
C THR A 264 12.83 -9.99 7.51
N ALA A 265 13.14 -10.84 6.54
CA ALA A 265 13.94 -12.04 6.74
C ALA A 265 15.17 -12.07 5.83
N GLU A 266 16.32 -12.39 6.42
CA GLU A 266 17.58 -12.52 5.69
C GLU A 266 18.26 -13.87 5.96
N SER A 267 18.74 -14.53 4.92
CA SER A 267 19.62 -15.71 5.04
C SER A 267 20.74 -15.69 4.01
N SER A 268 21.89 -16.27 4.34
CA SER A 268 23.09 -16.23 3.50
C SER A 268 23.25 -17.41 2.56
N ASN A 269 22.42 -18.46 2.65
CA ASN A 269 22.36 -19.63 1.74
C ASN A 269 21.17 -20.57 2.04
N ALA A 270 20.26 -20.20 2.94
CA ALA A 270 19.09 -21.00 3.29
C ALA A 270 17.79 -20.22 3.00
N LYS A 271 16.67 -20.82 3.39
CA LYS A 271 15.32 -20.26 3.22
C LYS A 271 15.17 -18.94 3.98
N ALA A 272 14.63 -17.92 3.34
CA ALA A 272 14.24 -16.67 3.98
C ALA A 272 12.75 -16.42 3.70
N GLN A 273 11.94 -16.27 4.75
CA GLN A 273 10.51 -16.06 4.64
C GLN A 273 10.06 -14.84 5.42
N ALA A 274 9.31 -13.94 4.79
CA ALA A 274 8.70 -12.82 5.50
C ALA A 274 7.20 -12.73 5.20
N CYS A 275 6.39 -12.44 6.21
CA CYS A 275 4.98 -12.11 6.01
C CYS A 275 4.61 -10.88 6.81
N GLY A 276 4.03 -9.87 6.17
CA GLY A 276 3.52 -8.70 6.88
C GLY A 276 2.36 -9.11 7.79
N VAL A 277 1.30 -9.65 7.19
CA VAL A 277 0.07 -10.05 7.89
C VAL A 277 -0.37 -11.45 7.44
N ALA A 278 -0.31 -12.42 8.34
CA ALA A 278 -0.79 -13.79 8.11
C ALA A 278 -2.07 -14.08 8.93
N VAL A 279 -3.18 -14.43 8.25
CA VAL A 279 -4.48 -14.64 8.91
C VAL A 279 -5.13 -15.95 8.47
N GLY A 280 -5.49 -16.78 9.43
CA GLY A 280 -6.37 -17.93 9.23
C GLY A 280 -7.83 -17.51 9.22
N SER A 281 -8.32 -17.01 10.36
CA SER A 281 -9.66 -16.43 10.56
C SER A 281 -9.60 -15.23 11.50
N GLY A 282 -10.53 -14.28 11.34
CA GLY A 282 -10.64 -13.10 12.22
C GLY A 282 -10.60 -11.75 11.50
N THR A 283 -10.53 -10.68 12.29
CA THR A 283 -10.44 -9.30 11.78
C THR A 283 -9.08 -8.67 12.10
N VAL A 284 -8.40 -8.15 11.09
CA VAL A 284 -7.16 -7.36 11.22
C VAL A 284 -7.37 -5.97 10.66
N ILE A 285 -6.97 -4.96 11.42
CA ILE A 285 -6.99 -3.56 10.99
C ILE A 285 -5.58 -2.99 11.18
N VAL A 286 -4.93 -2.59 10.08
CA VAL A 286 -3.67 -1.85 10.08
C VAL A 286 -3.96 -0.45 9.54
N LYS A 287 -3.76 0.59 10.35
CA LYS A 287 -4.01 1.98 9.91
C LYS A 287 -2.87 2.55 9.06
N GLY A 288 -1.66 2.00 9.21
CA GLY A 288 -0.50 2.35 8.40
C GLY A 288 -0.31 1.43 7.19
N ASP A 289 0.94 1.36 6.74
CA ASP A 289 1.38 0.52 5.62
C ASP A 289 1.78 -0.89 6.09
N VAL A 290 1.70 -1.87 5.20
CA VAL A 290 2.21 -3.23 5.41
C VAL A 290 3.36 -3.49 4.44
N SER A 291 4.48 -3.98 4.96
CA SER A 291 5.68 -4.29 4.17
C SER A 291 6.28 -5.64 4.53
N ALA A 292 6.67 -6.42 3.51
CA ALA A 292 7.31 -7.72 3.70
C ALA A 292 8.48 -7.90 2.73
N ALA A 293 9.68 -8.19 3.24
CA ALA A 293 10.85 -8.41 2.40
C ALA A 293 11.64 -9.64 2.85
N ALA A 294 12.03 -10.48 1.89
CA ALA A 294 12.90 -11.60 2.15
C ALA A 294 14.10 -11.55 1.21
N LYS A 295 15.28 -11.86 1.75
CA LYS A 295 16.52 -11.88 0.99
C LYS A 295 17.30 -13.16 1.27
N SER A 296 17.64 -13.88 0.21
CA SER A 296 18.58 -15.00 0.24
C SER A 296 19.56 -14.88 -0.92
N THR A 297 20.76 -15.41 -0.74
CA THR A 297 21.76 -15.57 -1.81
C THR A 297 21.37 -16.63 -2.84
N ALA A 298 20.45 -17.54 -2.47
CA ALA A 298 19.71 -18.42 -3.35
C ALA A 298 18.31 -17.80 -3.56
N PRO A 299 18.09 -16.99 -4.61
CA PRO A 299 16.88 -16.17 -4.74
C PRO A 299 15.57 -16.97 -4.69
N GLU A 300 15.56 -18.20 -5.22
CA GLU A 300 14.43 -19.12 -5.17
C GLU A 300 14.02 -19.56 -3.76
N ALA A 301 14.90 -19.37 -2.78
CA ALA A 301 14.68 -19.69 -1.38
C ALA A 301 14.15 -18.49 -0.56
N ALA A 302 14.08 -17.30 -1.16
CA ALA A 302 13.49 -16.11 -0.56
C ALA A 302 12.01 -15.98 -0.95
N ARG A 303 11.12 -15.80 0.02
CA ARG A 303 9.69 -15.57 -0.21
C ARG A 303 9.18 -14.52 0.75
N ALA A 304 8.51 -13.49 0.24
CA ALA A 304 7.85 -12.53 1.12
C ALA A 304 6.51 -12.09 0.58
N ASP A 305 5.46 -12.24 1.38
CA ASP A 305 4.12 -11.83 0.98
C ASP A 305 3.62 -10.75 1.94
N GLY A 306 3.02 -9.68 1.42
CA GLY A 306 2.52 -8.58 2.24
C GLY A 306 1.39 -9.06 3.15
N ILE A 307 0.37 -9.65 2.52
CA ILE A 307 -0.76 -10.31 3.18
C ILE A 307 -0.81 -11.77 2.76
N VAL A 308 -1.02 -12.67 3.72
CA VAL A 308 -1.30 -14.07 3.46
C VAL A 308 -2.57 -14.46 4.20
N THR A 309 -3.52 -15.02 3.47
CA THR A 309 -4.60 -15.78 4.09
C THR A 309 -4.40 -17.24 3.79
N ASN A 310 -4.31 -18.05 4.84
CA ASN A 310 -4.24 -19.50 4.70
C ASN A 310 -5.21 -20.09 5.71
N LEU A 311 -6.39 -20.48 5.24
CA LEU A 311 -7.28 -21.34 6.00
C LEU A 311 -6.65 -22.73 6.03
N GLU A 312 -5.67 -22.93 6.92
CA GLU A 312 -4.94 -24.19 6.99
C GLU A 312 -5.93 -25.36 7.29
N LEU A 313 -6.15 -26.20 6.28
CA LEU A 313 -7.08 -27.35 6.32
C LEU A 313 -6.44 -28.64 6.84
N ALA A 314 -5.25 -28.57 7.45
CA ALA A 314 -4.58 -29.75 7.96
C ALA A 314 -5.30 -30.31 9.21
N GLY A 315 -6.37 -31.09 8.99
CA GLY A 315 -7.07 -31.85 10.02
C GLY A 315 -8.31 -31.20 10.64
N LYS A 316 -8.68 -29.98 10.24
CA LYS A 316 -9.95 -29.36 10.66
C LYS A 316 -11.14 -29.91 9.85
N ASP A 317 -12.31 -29.94 10.49
CA ASP A 317 -13.58 -30.32 9.86
C ASP A 317 -13.89 -29.34 8.72
N VAL A 318 -13.99 -29.85 7.48
CA VAL A 318 -14.26 -29.06 6.27
C VAL A 318 -15.53 -28.20 6.43
N SER A 319 -16.48 -28.63 7.28
CA SER A 319 -17.66 -27.84 7.60
C SER A 319 -17.34 -26.51 8.29
N LYS A 320 -16.41 -26.49 9.25
CA LYS A 320 -16.03 -25.26 9.98
C LYS A 320 -15.29 -24.26 9.11
N ALA A 321 -14.54 -24.74 8.13
CA ALA A 321 -13.78 -23.88 7.21
C ALA A 321 -14.69 -23.12 6.23
N LYS A 322 -15.90 -23.63 5.95
CA LYS A 322 -16.89 -22.92 5.13
C LYS A 322 -17.52 -21.73 5.84
N ASP A 323 -17.60 -21.79 7.16
CA ASP A 323 -18.14 -20.72 8.00
C ASP A 323 -17.07 -19.71 8.42
N ALA A 324 -15.80 -19.92 8.04
CA ALA A 324 -14.71 -19.03 8.39
C ALA A 324 -14.85 -17.69 7.63
N ASN A 325 -14.70 -16.61 8.37
CA ASN A 325 -14.71 -15.25 7.83
C ASN A 325 -13.42 -14.54 8.21
N THR A 326 -12.72 -14.02 7.21
CA THR A 326 -11.45 -13.32 7.34
C THR A 326 -11.60 -11.93 6.78
N VAL A 327 -11.35 -10.92 7.60
CA VAL A 327 -11.41 -9.50 7.22
C VAL A 327 -10.07 -8.86 7.49
N ILE A 328 -9.43 -8.31 6.45
CA ILE A 328 -8.15 -7.60 6.55
C ILE A 328 -8.33 -6.22 5.96
N ILE A 329 -8.09 -5.19 6.77
CA ILE A 329 -8.18 -3.79 6.38
C ILE A 329 -6.81 -3.16 6.59
N VAL A 330 -6.17 -2.72 5.51
CA VAL A 330 -4.95 -1.92 5.52
C VAL A 330 -5.30 -0.54 4.97
N ASN A 331 -5.23 0.51 5.78
CA ASN A 331 -5.55 1.86 5.29
C ASN A 331 -4.41 2.49 4.49
N GLY A 332 -3.18 2.00 4.67
CA GLY A 332 -2.02 2.38 3.88
C GLY A 332 -1.83 1.53 2.62
N SER A 333 -0.59 1.47 2.16
CA SER A 333 -0.17 0.61 1.05
C SER A 333 0.29 -0.76 1.54
N VAL A 334 0.28 -1.76 0.65
CA VAL A 334 0.85 -3.08 0.86
C VAL A 334 1.98 -3.31 -0.14
N THR A 335 3.20 -3.55 0.33
CA THR A 335 4.37 -3.76 -0.53
C THR A 335 5.15 -4.99 -0.12
N SER A 336 5.49 -5.85 -1.07
CA SER A 336 6.32 -7.02 -0.79
C SER A 336 7.30 -7.38 -1.91
N THR A 337 8.31 -8.18 -1.60
CA THR A 337 9.21 -8.74 -2.63
C THR A 337 8.67 -9.99 -3.33
N GLY A 338 7.63 -10.63 -2.78
CA GLY A 338 6.79 -11.66 -3.41
C GLY A 338 5.38 -11.10 -3.63
N ALA A 339 4.31 -11.81 -3.25
CA ALA A 339 2.95 -11.36 -3.56
C ALA A 339 2.44 -10.26 -2.60
N GLY A 340 1.89 -9.16 -3.14
CA GLY A 340 1.29 -8.09 -2.34
C GLY A 340 0.23 -8.66 -1.39
N ALA A 341 -0.68 -9.48 -1.95
CA ALA A 341 -1.53 -10.38 -1.18
C ALA A 341 -1.58 -11.78 -1.80
N SER A 342 -1.55 -12.81 -0.97
CA SER A 342 -1.69 -14.22 -1.34
C SER A 342 -2.89 -14.84 -0.64
N LEU A 343 -3.93 -15.16 -1.42
CA LEU A 343 -5.18 -15.73 -0.92
C LEU A 343 -5.26 -17.21 -1.29
N GLU A 344 -4.84 -18.08 -0.36
CA GLU A 344 -4.66 -19.51 -0.63
C GLU A 344 -5.63 -20.37 0.19
N GLY A 345 -6.14 -21.44 -0.43
CA GLY A 345 -6.89 -22.49 0.27
C GLY A 345 -8.23 -22.04 0.86
N ASN A 346 -8.85 -21.03 0.26
CA ASN A 346 -10.09 -20.46 0.78
C ASN A 346 -11.30 -21.40 0.62
N LEU A 347 -12.00 -21.69 1.71
CA LEU A 347 -13.30 -22.39 1.69
C LEU A 347 -14.47 -21.52 2.18
N GLY A 348 -14.18 -20.35 2.73
CA GLY A 348 -15.15 -19.47 3.40
C GLY A 348 -15.20 -18.11 2.73
N LYS A 349 -15.23 -17.04 3.53
CA LYS A 349 -15.22 -15.67 3.04
C LYS A 349 -13.91 -14.97 3.42
N ILE A 350 -13.26 -14.37 2.43
CA ILE A 350 -12.11 -13.48 2.62
C ILE A 350 -12.48 -12.11 2.08
N ASP A 351 -12.36 -11.08 2.92
CA ASP A 351 -12.47 -9.67 2.55
C ASP A 351 -11.14 -8.96 2.83
N VAL A 352 -10.44 -8.55 1.77
CA VAL A 352 -9.23 -7.73 1.86
C VAL A 352 -9.53 -6.33 1.34
N PHE A 353 -9.16 -5.32 2.12
CA PHE A 353 -9.21 -3.92 1.75
C PHE A 353 -7.82 -3.28 1.91
N VAL A 354 -7.36 -2.58 0.87
CA VAL A 354 -6.15 -1.76 0.87
C VAL A 354 -6.50 -0.33 0.47
N GLY A 355 -6.23 0.64 1.34
CA GLY A 355 -6.64 2.04 1.17
C GLY A 355 -5.77 2.86 0.23
N LYS A 356 -4.63 2.31 -0.19
CA LYS A 356 -3.73 2.88 -1.20
C LYS A 356 -3.34 1.81 -2.21
N ASP A 357 -2.05 1.68 -2.49
CA ASP A 357 -1.52 0.78 -3.52
C ASP A 357 -1.19 -0.59 -2.95
N MET A 358 -1.28 -1.62 -3.78
CA MET A 358 -0.81 -2.98 -3.50
C MET A 358 0.21 -3.37 -4.57
N SER A 359 1.40 -3.81 -4.15
CA SER A 359 2.52 -4.11 -5.06
C SER A 359 3.35 -5.31 -4.63
N GLY A 360 3.79 -6.11 -5.59
CA GLY A 360 4.70 -7.23 -5.38
C GLY A 360 5.31 -7.80 -6.67
N GLU A 361 5.96 -8.95 -6.59
CA GLU A 361 6.23 -9.79 -7.79
C GLU A 361 4.91 -10.11 -8.49
N GLU A 362 3.90 -10.43 -7.69
CA GLU A 362 2.50 -10.53 -8.07
C GLU A 362 1.75 -9.51 -7.20
N GLY A 363 0.85 -8.72 -7.77
CA GLY A 363 0.04 -7.82 -6.95
C GLY A 363 -0.88 -8.61 -6.01
N LEU A 364 -1.72 -9.44 -6.61
CA LEU A 364 -2.64 -10.35 -5.93
C LEU A 364 -2.47 -11.77 -6.48
N ARG A 365 -2.06 -12.72 -5.64
CA ARG A 365 -2.08 -14.16 -5.92
C ARG A 365 -3.30 -14.80 -5.30
N VAL A 366 -4.01 -15.64 -6.06
CA VAL A 366 -5.15 -16.43 -5.57
C VAL A 366 -4.99 -17.87 -6.00
N GLY A 367 -4.97 -18.80 -5.04
CA GLY A 367 -4.84 -20.22 -5.32
C GLY A 367 -5.77 -21.07 -4.47
N ALA A 368 -6.24 -22.18 -5.04
CA ALA A 368 -7.15 -23.12 -4.37
C ALA A 368 -8.37 -22.42 -3.69
N ASN A 369 -8.99 -21.46 -4.39
CA ASN A 369 -10.18 -20.76 -3.91
C ASN A 369 -11.44 -21.57 -4.24
N PHE A 370 -12.16 -21.98 -3.20
CA PHE A 370 -13.45 -22.68 -3.28
C PHE A 370 -14.55 -21.93 -2.49
N GLY A 371 -14.25 -20.72 -2.01
CA GLY A 371 -15.16 -19.81 -1.29
C GLY A 371 -15.31 -18.47 -2.00
N THR A 372 -15.63 -17.41 -1.27
CA THR A 372 -15.67 -16.04 -1.81
C THR A 372 -14.44 -15.28 -1.38
N ALA A 373 -13.69 -14.74 -2.34
CA ALA A 373 -12.57 -13.84 -2.10
C ALA A 373 -12.89 -12.46 -2.69
N ASN A 374 -13.00 -11.46 -1.83
CA ASN A 374 -13.17 -10.06 -2.21
C ASN A 374 -11.87 -9.31 -1.93
N CYS A 375 -11.31 -8.67 -2.95
CA CYS A 375 -10.14 -7.82 -2.81
C CYS A 375 -10.47 -6.43 -3.34
N VAL A 376 -10.39 -5.42 -2.47
CA VAL A 376 -10.60 -4.01 -2.81
C VAL A 376 -9.29 -3.26 -2.59
N VAL A 377 -8.77 -2.63 -3.63
CA VAL A 377 -7.57 -1.79 -3.60
C VAL A 377 -7.97 -0.40 -4.08
N ASP A 378 -7.99 0.59 -3.19
CA ASP A 378 -8.42 1.94 -3.56
C ASP A 378 -7.48 2.51 -4.64
N GLY A 379 -6.17 2.31 -4.50
CA GLY A 379 -5.15 2.77 -5.44
C GLY A 379 -4.83 1.78 -6.56
N THR A 380 -3.54 1.72 -6.92
CA THR A 380 -3.04 0.85 -7.97
C THR A 380 -2.73 -0.55 -7.42
N LEU A 381 -3.25 -1.59 -8.06
CA LEU A 381 -2.78 -2.97 -7.89
C LEU A 381 -1.72 -3.25 -8.96
N SER A 382 -0.51 -3.54 -8.52
CA SER A 382 0.65 -3.69 -9.40
C SER A 382 1.44 -4.96 -9.13
N GLY A 383 2.00 -5.54 -10.19
CA GLY A 383 2.93 -6.66 -10.06
C GLY A 383 4.03 -6.63 -11.11
N GLU A 384 5.22 -7.13 -10.77
CA GLU A 384 6.31 -7.26 -11.75
C GLU A 384 5.96 -8.29 -12.83
N SER A 385 5.40 -9.44 -12.42
CA SER A 385 5.00 -10.52 -13.31
C SER A 385 3.53 -10.43 -13.74
N ALA A 386 2.63 -10.17 -12.78
CA ALA A 386 1.22 -9.95 -13.01
C ALA A 386 0.57 -9.12 -11.90
N ALA A 387 -0.37 -8.24 -12.25
CA ALA A 387 -1.16 -7.54 -11.23
C ALA A 387 -2.06 -8.53 -10.48
N ILE A 388 -2.66 -9.50 -11.18
CA ILE A 388 -3.43 -10.60 -10.61
C ILE A 388 -2.90 -11.92 -11.15
N HIS A 389 -2.56 -12.87 -10.28
CA HIS A 389 -2.19 -14.23 -10.64
C HIS A 389 -3.15 -15.23 -9.99
N THR A 390 -3.78 -16.09 -10.80
CA THR A 390 -4.64 -17.17 -10.30
C THR A 390 -4.07 -18.54 -10.60
N GLN A 391 -4.10 -19.42 -9.60
CA GLN A 391 -3.60 -20.79 -9.65
C GLN A 391 -4.72 -21.78 -9.33
N ASP A 392 -5.20 -22.44 -10.38
CA ASP A 392 -6.25 -23.43 -10.28
C ASP A 392 -5.67 -24.84 -10.11
N PHE A 393 -6.07 -25.51 -9.03
CA PHE A 393 -5.68 -26.89 -8.74
C PHE A 393 -6.63 -27.92 -9.38
N GLY A 394 -7.50 -27.46 -10.29
CA GLY A 394 -8.50 -28.25 -10.99
C GLY A 394 -9.70 -28.60 -10.11
N ALA A 395 -10.75 -29.13 -10.75
CA ALA A 395 -11.96 -29.56 -10.07
C ALA A 395 -11.67 -30.65 -9.02
N GLN A 396 -11.80 -30.31 -7.73
CA GLN A 396 -11.69 -31.27 -6.64
C GLN A 396 -13.04 -31.96 -6.41
N PRO A 397 -13.10 -33.29 -6.23
CA PRO A 397 -14.37 -33.98 -6.01
C PRO A 397 -15.14 -33.42 -4.80
N GLY A 398 -16.29 -32.80 -5.08
CA GLY A 398 -17.16 -32.21 -4.05
C GLY A 398 -16.81 -30.77 -3.65
N MET A 399 -15.94 -30.08 -4.39
CA MET A 399 -15.67 -28.65 -4.26
C MET A 399 -15.88 -27.97 -5.62
N GLU A 400 -16.57 -26.84 -5.60
CA GLU A 400 -16.78 -25.98 -6.75
C GLU A 400 -15.78 -24.83 -6.69
N GLU A 401 -15.39 -24.31 -7.85
CA GLU A 401 -14.51 -23.15 -7.92
C GLU A 401 -15.15 -21.95 -7.22
N GLY A 402 -14.35 -21.25 -6.43
CA GLY A 402 -14.78 -20.10 -5.65
C GLY A 402 -14.94 -18.85 -6.48
N GLU A 403 -15.66 -17.88 -5.92
CA GLU A 403 -15.82 -16.55 -6.51
C GLU A 403 -14.63 -15.66 -6.18
N LEU A 404 -14.09 -14.96 -7.18
CA LEU A 404 -13.09 -13.92 -7.02
C LEU A 404 -13.68 -12.58 -7.49
N ASN A 405 -13.80 -11.63 -6.57
CA ASN A 405 -14.24 -10.28 -6.85
C ASN A 405 -13.09 -9.30 -6.59
N VAL A 406 -12.59 -8.67 -7.65
CA VAL A 406 -11.55 -7.63 -7.55
C VAL A 406 -12.16 -6.27 -7.85
N THR A 407 -11.92 -5.32 -6.96
CA THR A 407 -12.26 -3.90 -7.17
C THR A 407 -11.00 -3.07 -7.01
N VAL A 408 -10.66 -2.27 -8.01
CA VAL A 408 -9.40 -1.54 -8.03
C VAL A 408 -9.52 -0.25 -8.82
N TRP A 409 -8.76 0.80 -8.49
CA TRP A 409 -8.70 1.97 -9.37
C TRP A 409 -7.93 1.65 -10.66
N GLU A 410 -6.71 1.14 -10.54
CA GLU A 410 -5.83 0.86 -11.68
C GLU A 410 -5.08 -0.47 -11.54
N LEU A 411 -4.95 -1.23 -12.62
CA LEU A 411 -4.04 -2.37 -12.74
C LEU A 411 -2.79 -1.96 -13.51
N LYS A 412 -1.60 -2.25 -12.96
CA LYS A 412 -0.32 -2.11 -13.65
C LYS A 412 0.49 -3.40 -13.57
N SER A 413 1.21 -3.75 -14.64
CA SER A 413 2.07 -4.92 -14.62
C SER A 413 3.31 -4.71 -15.49
N GLY A 414 4.44 -5.28 -15.07
CA GLY A 414 5.62 -5.45 -15.92
C GLY A 414 5.45 -6.59 -16.95
N GLY A 415 4.52 -7.51 -16.69
CA GLY A 415 4.08 -8.57 -17.58
C GLY A 415 2.60 -8.42 -17.96
N ASP A 416 1.82 -9.50 -17.84
CA ASP A 416 0.39 -9.47 -18.11
C ASP A 416 -0.39 -8.81 -16.96
N LEU A 417 -1.50 -8.11 -17.24
CA LEU A 417 -2.35 -7.58 -16.15
C LEU A 417 -2.94 -8.71 -15.31
N VAL A 418 -3.34 -9.80 -15.96
CA VAL A 418 -3.86 -11.01 -15.32
C VAL A 418 -3.15 -12.23 -15.91
N LYS A 419 -2.65 -13.08 -15.02
CA LYS A 419 -2.12 -14.39 -15.33
C LYS A 419 -3.02 -15.45 -14.69
N ALA A 420 -3.35 -16.49 -15.45
CA ALA A 420 -4.13 -17.62 -14.94
C ALA A 420 -3.45 -18.92 -15.35
N GLU A 421 -3.28 -19.83 -14.39
CA GLU A 421 -2.66 -21.13 -14.59
C GLU A 421 -3.52 -22.23 -13.99
N GLU A 422 -3.49 -23.41 -14.61
CA GLU A 422 -4.11 -24.63 -14.08
C GLU A 422 -3.07 -25.73 -13.97
N VAL A 423 -3.16 -26.53 -12.90
CA VAL A 423 -2.33 -27.73 -12.73
C VAL A 423 -2.52 -28.68 -13.91
N SER A 424 -1.42 -28.94 -14.61
CA SER A 424 -1.33 -29.86 -15.75
C SER A 424 -0.66 -31.19 -15.40
N GLY A 425 0.05 -31.23 -14.27
CA GLY A 425 0.75 -32.42 -13.79
C GLY A 425 1.24 -32.23 -12.36
N TYR A 426 1.48 -33.34 -11.68
CA TYR A 426 2.06 -33.38 -10.35
C TYR A 426 3.16 -34.44 -10.33
N ASP A 427 4.35 -34.07 -9.88
CA ASP A 427 5.46 -34.97 -9.65
C ASP A 427 5.54 -35.34 -8.16
N PRO A 428 5.17 -36.58 -7.77
CA PRO A 428 5.22 -37.01 -6.37
C PRO A 428 6.64 -37.21 -5.82
N GLU A 429 7.67 -37.28 -6.66
CA GLU A 429 9.05 -37.43 -6.21
C GLU A 429 9.64 -36.10 -5.74
N THR A 430 9.26 -35.01 -6.40
CA THR A 430 9.74 -33.65 -6.12
C THR A 430 8.72 -32.79 -5.38
N ASP A 431 7.49 -33.29 -5.20
CA ASP A 431 6.33 -32.55 -4.69
C ASP A 431 6.05 -31.25 -5.47
N ALA A 432 6.34 -31.28 -6.77
CA ALA A 432 6.21 -30.14 -7.67
C ALA A 432 4.97 -30.25 -8.56
N PHE A 433 4.33 -29.10 -8.81
CA PHE A 433 3.24 -28.99 -9.76
C PHE A 433 3.77 -28.43 -11.09
N SER A 434 3.25 -28.98 -12.19
CA SER A 434 3.42 -28.42 -13.52
C SER A 434 2.20 -27.58 -13.85
N TRP A 435 2.41 -26.36 -14.32
CA TRP A 435 1.36 -25.39 -14.59
C TRP A 435 1.16 -25.18 -16.08
N SER A 436 -0.09 -25.02 -16.49
CA SER A 436 -0.47 -24.68 -17.86
C SER A 436 -1.21 -23.34 -17.88
N GLU A 437 -0.74 -22.42 -18.71
CA GLU A 437 -1.33 -21.09 -18.86
C GLU A 437 -2.75 -21.18 -19.46
N LYS A 438 -3.69 -20.40 -18.92
CA LYS A 438 -5.10 -20.36 -19.30
C LYS A 438 -5.52 -18.94 -19.69
N ARG A 439 -5.13 -18.53 -20.90
CA ARG A 439 -5.40 -17.17 -21.41
C ARG A 439 -6.88 -16.80 -21.44
N GLU A 440 -7.76 -17.74 -21.78
CA GLU A 440 -9.21 -17.48 -21.78
C GLU A 440 -9.73 -17.15 -20.38
N LYS A 441 -9.25 -17.86 -19.36
CA LYS A 441 -9.58 -17.61 -17.95
C LYS A 441 -9.01 -16.29 -17.46
N ALA A 442 -7.77 -15.97 -17.84
CA ALA A 442 -7.16 -14.67 -17.52
C ALA A 442 -7.98 -13.51 -18.09
N GLU A 443 -8.46 -13.63 -19.34
CA GLU A 443 -9.31 -12.63 -19.98
C GLU A 443 -10.71 -12.55 -19.34
N GLU A 444 -11.28 -13.67 -18.90
CA GLU A 444 -12.53 -13.70 -18.15
C GLU A 444 -12.41 -12.96 -16.80
N ILE A 445 -11.34 -13.23 -16.05
CA ILE A 445 -11.05 -12.55 -14.79
C ILE A 445 -10.91 -11.04 -15.04
N LEU A 446 -10.11 -10.65 -16.02
CA LEU A 446 -9.87 -9.24 -16.33
C LEU A 446 -11.17 -8.50 -16.68
N LYS A 447 -12.05 -9.09 -17.50
CA LYS A 447 -13.37 -8.52 -17.83
C LYS A 447 -14.30 -8.40 -16.62
N ASN A 448 -14.06 -9.19 -15.58
CA ASN A 448 -14.87 -9.18 -14.36
C ASN A 448 -14.32 -8.27 -13.26
N VAL A 449 -13.14 -7.68 -13.44
CA VAL A 449 -12.60 -6.65 -12.53
C VAL A 449 -13.50 -5.42 -12.53
N ASN A 450 -13.80 -4.91 -11.34
CA ASN A 450 -14.54 -3.67 -11.15
C ASN A 450 -13.55 -2.50 -11.00
N TYR A 451 -13.50 -1.61 -11.99
CA TYR A 451 -12.63 -0.44 -11.93
C TYR A 451 -13.31 0.71 -11.21
N ILE A 452 -12.64 1.30 -10.21
CA ILE A 452 -13.12 2.47 -9.46
C ILE A 452 -13.07 3.68 -10.39
N ILE A 453 -14.21 4.38 -10.52
CA ILE A 453 -14.32 5.63 -11.25
C ILE A 453 -14.22 6.77 -10.24
N ARG A 454 -13.04 7.40 -10.16
CA ARG A 454 -12.83 8.51 -9.24
C ARG A 454 -13.40 9.80 -9.80
N THR A 455 -13.95 10.62 -8.91
CA THR A 455 -14.44 11.96 -9.25
C THR A 455 -13.89 12.94 -8.24
N ASP A 456 -13.26 14.00 -8.72
CA ASP A 456 -12.85 15.12 -7.89
C ASP A 456 -14.06 15.89 -7.36
N GLU A 457 -13.88 16.51 -6.19
CA GLU A 457 -14.81 17.55 -5.75
C GLU A 457 -14.72 18.75 -6.70
N VAL A 458 -15.88 19.19 -7.20
CA VAL A 458 -15.98 20.33 -8.11
C VAL A 458 -16.63 21.50 -7.40
N GLU A 459 -15.87 22.56 -7.15
CA GLU A 459 -16.42 23.78 -6.57
C GLU A 459 -17.47 24.39 -7.51
N ASN A 460 -18.66 24.69 -7.00
CA ASN A 460 -19.80 25.21 -7.78
C ASN A 460 -20.39 24.23 -8.82
N GLY A 461 -20.17 22.93 -8.65
CA GLY A 461 -20.86 21.91 -9.44
C GLY A 461 -20.88 20.54 -8.78
N VAL A 462 -21.50 19.58 -9.47
CA VAL A 462 -21.55 18.18 -9.05
C VAL A 462 -21.38 17.31 -10.29
N ILE A 463 -20.43 16.38 -10.24
CA ILE A 463 -20.32 15.29 -11.22
C ILE A 463 -21.26 14.18 -10.76
N SER A 464 -22.08 13.68 -11.68
CA SER A 464 -22.96 12.53 -11.45
C SER A 464 -22.66 11.47 -12.49
N LEU A 465 -22.51 10.24 -12.00
CA LEU A 465 -22.24 9.06 -12.83
C LEU A 465 -23.54 8.26 -13.01
N SER A 466 -23.69 7.68 -14.19
CA SER A 466 -24.71 6.69 -14.49
C SER A 466 -24.14 5.58 -15.33
N GLY A 467 -24.66 4.36 -15.15
CA GLY A 467 -24.04 3.16 -15.68
C GLY A 467 -22.91 2.62 -14.80
N THR A 468 -22.77 3.06 -13.54
CA THR A 468 -21.87 2.47 -12.54
C THR A 468 -22.60 1.46 -11.66
N THR A 469 -21.82 0.57 -11.03
CA THR A 469 -22.26 -0.32 -9.95
C THR A 469 -21.65 0.18 -8.65
N ARG A 470 -22.37 0.05 -7.53
CA ARG A 470 -21.83 0.38 -6.21
C ARG A 470 -21.22 -0.84 -5.56
N VAL A 471 -19.96 -0.73 -5.14
CA VAL A 471 -19.25 -1.74 -4.33
C VAL A 471 -18.91 -1.13 -2.98
N VAL A 472 -19.09 -1.89 -1.90
CA VAL A 472 -18.72 -1.46 -0.53
C VAL A 472 -17.50 -2.25 -0.09
N GLY A 473 -16.41 -1.56 0.20
CA GLY A 473 -15.19 -2.15 0.76
C GLY A 473 -15.40 -2.61 2.21
N ALA A 474 -14.53 -3.48 2.69
CA ALA A 474 -14.62 -4.01 4.06
C ALA A 474 -14.51 -2.93 5.15
N ASN A 475 -13.88 -1.79 4.83
CA ASN A 475 -13.80 -0.62 5.70
C ASN A 475 -15.08 0.26 5.70
N GLY A 476 -16.09 -0.09 4.89
CA GLY A 476 -17.33 0.66 4.72
C GLY A 476 -17.32 1.73 3.62
N THR A 477 -16.18 1.99 2.97
CA THR A 477 -16.11 2.93 1.84
C THR A 477 -16.91 2.39 0.67
N THR A 478 -17.69 3.25 0.03
CA THR A 478 -18.48 2.91 -1.16
C THR A 478 -17.83 3.49 -2.40
N TYR A 479 -17.70 2.66 -3.43
CA TYR A 479 -17.09 3.00 -4.72
C TYR A 479 -18.12 2.92 -5.84
N ASP A 480 -18.10 3.90 -6.74
CA ASP A 480 -18.72 3.79 -8.04
C ASP A 480 -17.75 3.07 -8.98
N THR A 481 -18.18 1.94 -9.54
CA THR A 481 -17.34 1.07 -10.35
C THR A 481 -17.96 0.74 -11.70
N ALA A 482 -17.11 0.40 -12.66
CA ALA A 482 -17.51 -0.10 -13.97
C ALA A 482 -16.45 -1.07 -14.52
N LYS A 483 -16.84 -1.96 -15.42
CA LYS A 483 -15.95 -2.97 -16.03
C LYS A 483 -15.25 -2.43 -17.27
N GLU A 484 -14.20 -3.09 -17.73
CA GLU A 484 -13.53 -2.78 -19.01
C GLU A 484 -14.56 -2.65 -20.14
N ALA A 485 -14.37 -1.65 -21.01
CA ALA A 485 -15.22 -1.34 -22.16
C ALA A 485 -16.69 -0.99 -21.83
N GLN A 486 -17.07 -0.92 -20.56
CA GLN A 486 -18.37 -0.43 -20.15
C GLN A 486 -18.47 1.08 -20.39
N GLU A 487 -19.62 1.52 -20.89
CA GLU A 487 -19.93 2.93 -21.04
C GLU A 487 -20.46 3.51 -19.73
N VAL A 488 -19.84 4.60 -19.26
CA VAL A 488 -20.29 5.39 -18.12
C VAL A 488 -20.70 6.76 -18.62
N ILE A 489 -21.93 7.17 -18.31
CA ILE A 489 -22.47 8.48 -18.68
C ILE A 489 -22.21 9.45 -17.53
N ILE A 490 -21.49 10.51 -17.86
CA ILE A 490 -21.06 11.58 -16.96
C ILE A 490 -21.93 12.81 -17.21
N ARG A 491 -22.56 13.31 -16.14
CA ARG A 491 -23.33 14.55 -16.15
C ARG A 491 -22.73 15.51 -15.15
N VAL A 492 -22.44 16.73 -15.58
CA VAL A 492 -22.01 17.79 -14.67
C VAL A 492 -23.15 18.78 -14.50
N LYS A 493 -23.62 18.92 -13.27
CA LYS A 493 -24.58 19.95 -12.89
C LYS A 493 -23.81 21.14 -12.33
N THR A 494 -23.95 22.31 -12.93
CA THR A 494 -23.35 23.55 -12.41
C THR A 494 -24.30 24.27 -11.47
N ALA A 495 -23.73 25.04 -10.54
CA ALA A 495 -24.47 26.01 -9.74
C ALA A 495 -24.89 27.22 -10.59
N ASP A 496 -25.89 27.96 -10.13
CA ASP A 496 -26.39 29.15 -10.83
C ASP A 496 -25.27 30.17 -11.06
N GLY A 497 -25.17 30.67 -12.29
CA GLY A 497 -24.12 31.62 -12.68
C GLY A 497 -22.79 30.97 -13.04
N TYR A 498 -22.72 29.64 -13.19
CA TYR A 498 -21.54 28.92 -13.69
C TYR A 498 -21.89 28.03 -14.89
N GLN A 499 -20.94 27.86 -15.80
CA GLN A 499 -21.01 26.98 -16.96
C GLN A 499 -19.87 25.97 -16.95
N LEU A 500 -20.07 24.82 -17.62
CA LEU A 500 -19.06 23.79 -17.79
C LEU A 500 -18.16 24.12 -18.98
N ASP A 501 -16.85 24.26 -18.73
CA ASP A 501 -15.86 24.49 -19.78
C ASP A 501 -15.31 23.15 -20.31
N ALA A 502 -14.92 22.25 -19.41
CA ALA A 502 -14.31 20.97 -19.76
C ALA A 502 -14.54 19.91 -18.68
N VAL A 503 -14.49 18.65 -19.10
CA VAL A 503 -14.33 17.49 -18.21
C VAL A 503 -12.94 16.92 -18.50
N LYS A 504 -12.12 16.75 -17.47
CA LYS A 504 -10.83 16.06 -17.55
C LYS A 504 -11.02 14.61 -17.13
N ASN A 505 -10.30 13.71 -17.77
CA ASN A 505 -10.54 12.28 -17.66
C ASN A 505 -9.27 11.42 -17.85
N GLY A 506 -8.09 12.01 -17.63
CA GLY A 506 -6.79 11.37 -17.90
C GLY A 506 -6.65 10.92 -19.37
N ASP A 507 -6.14 9.72 -19.57
CA ASP A 507 -5.94 9.10 -20.89
C ASP A 507 -7.17 8.34 -21.41
N ALA A 508 -8.26 8.30 -20.64
CA ALA A 508 -9.45 7.56 -21.04
C ALA A 508 -10.14 8.19 -22.26
N LEU A 509 -10.91 7.39 -23.01
CA LEU A 509 -11.67 7.92 -24.14
C LEU A 509 -12.97 8.56 -23.66
N LEU A 510 -13.13 9.87 -23.91
CA LEU A 510 -14.31 10.64 -23.55
C LEU A 510 -14.99 11.23 -24.80
N THR A 511 -16.28 10.93 -24.98
CA THR A 511 -17.09 11.44 -26.10
C THR A 511 -18.17 12.38 -25.59
N LYS A 512 -18.28 13.58 -26.15
CA LYS A 512 -19.35 14.52 -25.80
C LYS A 512 -20.64 14.19 -26.57
N ASN A 513 -21.75 14.04 -25.84
CA ASN A 513 -23.06 13.74 -26.39
C ASN A 513 -23.81 15.02 -26.79
N ALA A 514 -24.82 14.87 -27.66
CA ALA A 514 -25.66 15.97 -28.11
C ALA A 514 -26.47 16.64 -26.98
N ASP A 515 -26.76 15.92 -25.90
CA ASP A 515 -27.47 16.41 -24.71
C ASP A 515 -26.56 17.15 -23.70
N GLY A 516 -25.27 17.30 -24.02
CA GLY A 516 -24.28 17.94 -23.16
C GLY A 516 -23.66 17.03 -22.09
N SER A 517 -24.10 15.77 -21.98
CA SER A 517 -23.41 14.76 -21.18
C SER A 517 -22.16 14.23 -21.89
N TYR A 518 -21.35 13.44 -21.19
CA TYR A 518 -20.19 12.77 -21.75
C TYR A 518 -20.30 11.26 -21.56
N THR A 519 -19.88 10.49 -22.55
CA THR A 519 -19.75 9.03 -22.47
C THR A 519 -18.27 8.69 -22.33
N LEU A 520 -17.92 8.04 -21.22
CA LEU A 520 -16.62 7.46 -20.96
C LEU A 520 -16.68 5.97 -21.30
N VAL A 521 -15.72 5.47 -22.08
CA VAL A 521 -15.49 4.03 -22.21
C VAL A 521 -14.36 3.67 -21.25
N VAL A 522 -14.64 2.79 -20.28
CA VAL A 522 -13.64 2.41 -19.27
C VAL A 522 -12.47 1.70 -19.95
N PRO A 523 -11.24 2.21 -19.81
CA PRO A 523 -10.07 1.61 -20.43
C PRO A 523 -9.72 0.28 -19.77
N ARG A 524 -9.05 -0.59 -20.55
CA ARG A 524 -8.45 -1.80 -20.03
C ARG A 524 -7.43 -1.45 -18.95
N GLY A 525 -7.55 -2.07 -17.78
CA GLY A 525 -6.70 -1.74 -16.62
C GLY A 525 -7.19 -0.57 -15.76
N GLY A 526 -8.25 0.15 -16.15
CA GLY A 526 -8.81 1.22 -15.33
C GLY A 526 -7.96 2.50 -15.32
N GLY A 527 -7.81 3.12 -14.15
CA GLY A 527 -7.07 4.38 -13.99
C GLY A 527 -7.90 5.62 -14.34
N VAL A 528 -9.22 5.56 -14.16
CA VAL A 528 -10.10 6.69 -14.47
C VAL A 528 -10.20 7.63 -13.28
N GLU A 529 -9.88 8.90 -13.53
CA GLU A 529 -10.10 10.01 -12.60
C GLU A 529 -10.74 11.17 -13.37
N LEU A 530 -11.91 11.60 -12.89
CA LEU A 530 -12.73 12.61 -13.54
C LEU A 530 -12.72 13.90 -12.74
N SER A 531 -12.51 15.03 -13.43
CA SER A 531 -12.72 16.35 -12.85
C SER A 531 -13.41 17.27 -13.84
N ALA A 532 -14.00 18.36 -13.36
CA ALA A 532 -14.68 19.33 -14.21
C ALA A 532 -14.14 20.73 -13.98
N VAL A 533 -13.99 21.48 -15.06
CA VAL A 533 -13.58 22.88 -15.06
C VAL A 533 -14.82 23.73 -15.31
N LEU A 534 -15.13 24.62 -14.37
CA LEU A 534 -16.28 25.51 -14.44
C LEU A 534 -15.85 26.98 -14.50
N SER A 535 -16.55 27.79 -15.29
CA SER A 535 -16.36 29.25 -15.33
C SER A 535 -17.63 30.00 -14.94
N ALA A 536 -17.46 31.16 -14.31
CA ALA A 536 -18.58 32.04 -14.00
C ALA A 536 -19.16 32.67 -15.28
N ILE A 537 -20.48 32.61 -15.43
CA ILE A 537 -21.24 33.28 -16.47
C ILE A 537 -21.27 34.77 -16.13
N LYS A 538 -20.71 35.62 -17.01
CA LYS A 538 -20.83 37.07 -16.86
C LYS A 538 -22.30 37.47 -16.94
N LYS A 539 -22.85 38.01 -15.85
CA LYS A 539 -24.10 38.78 -15.92
C LYS A 539 -23.83 40.04 -16.73
N ASN A 540 -24.43 40.14 -17.91
CA ASN A 540 -24.55 41.42 -18.59
C ASN A 540 -25.57 42.26 -17.83
N GLU A 541 -25.13 43.34 -17.17
CA GLU A 541 -26.01 44.32 -16.55
C GLU A 541 -26.73 45.25 -17.57
N ASN A 542 -26.76 44.89 -18.85
CA ASN A 542 -27.38 45.69 -19.91
C ASN A 542 -28.30 44.86 -20.79
N GLU A 543 -29.44 44.42 -20.27
CA GLU A 543 -30.62 44.17 -21.10
C GLU A 543 -31.86 44.78 -20.43
N MET A 544 -32.01 46.10 -20.61
CA MET A 544 -33.31 46.75 -20.63
C MET A 544 -33.39 47.66 -21.86
N ASN A 545 -34.54 47.59 -22.53
CA ASN A 545 -34.97 48.23 -23.79
C ASN A 545 -34.37 47.59 -25.06
N GLY A 546 -35.13 46.99 -25.97
CA GLY A 546 -36.53 47.20 -26.34
C GLY A 546 -36.59 47.85 -27.72
N GLY A 547 -37.14 47.16 -28.72
CA GLY A 547 -37.44 47.76 -30.03
C GLY A 547 -37.29 46.78 -31.19
N SER A 548 -38.41 46.51 -31.85
CA SER A 548 -38.63 45.71 -33.05
C SER A 548 -37.89 46.22 -34.29
N ASP A 549 -37.64 45.33 -35.27
CA ASP A 549 -38.31 45.41 -36.58
C ASP A 549 -37.94 44.22 -37.50
N ASP A 550 -38.95 43.82 -38.28
CA ASP A 550 -38.99 42.76 -39.29
C ASP A 550 -38.02 42.97 -40.47
N SER A 551 -37.51 41.87 -41.03
CA SER A 551 -37.54 41.61 -42.48
C SER A 551 -37.06 40.20 -42.83
N ASP A 552 -37.92 39.44 -43.51
CA ASP A 552 -37.61 38.21 -44.26
C ASP A 552 -36.54 38.45 -45.35
N ASP A 553 -35.58 37.53 -45.51
CA ASP A 553 -35.08 37.17 -46.85
C ASP A 553 -34.54 35.73 -46.91
N SER A 554 -34.97 35.06 -47.97
CA SER A 554 -34.71 33.68 -48.36
C SER A 554 -33.40 33.55 -49.14
N GLY A 555 -32.54 32.58 -48.79
CA GLY A 555 -31.36 32.28 -49.61
C GLY A 555 -30.64 30.99 -49.23
N ASN A 556 -31.02 29.89 -49.87
CA ASN A 556 -30.23 28.64 -49.91
C ASN A 556 -29.11 28.77 -50.96
N PRO A 557 -27.87 28.33 -50.66
CA PRO A 557 -27.06 27.64 -51.68
C PRO A 557 -26.22 26.46 -51.06
N PRO A 558 -25.45 25.68 -51.85
CA PRO A 558 -25.75 24.32 -52.23
C PRO A 558 -24.88 23.25 -51.52
N ALA A 559 -25.25 21.98 -51.73
CA ALA A 559 -24.46 20.82 -51.35
C ALA A 559 -23.05 20.83 -51.98
N GLY A 560 -22.02 20.68 -51.13
CA GLY A 560 -20.61 20.49 -51.52
C GLY A 560 -19.99 19.38 -50.68
N TYR A 561 -19.34 18.43 -51.34
CA TYR A 561 -18.63 17.28 -50.77
C TYR A 561 -17.38 17.72 -49.98
N GLY A 562 -17.23 17.17 -48.76
CA GLY A 562 -15.98 16.70 -48.14
C GLY A 562 -14.79 17.64 -47.97
N GLU A 563 -14.68 18.26 -46.79
CA GLU A 563 -13.43 18.58 -46.06
C GLU A 563 -13.85 18.93 -44.61
N GLU A 564 -13.39 18.18 -43.60
CA GLU A 564 -13.59 18.56 -42.19
C GLU A 564 -12.76 19.82 -41.90
N LYS A 565 -13.40 20.99 -42.00
CA LYS A 565 -12.82 22.25 -41.53
C LYS A 565 -12.81 22.26 -40.01
N GLY A 566 -11.62 22.28 -39.42
CA GLY A 566 -11.45 22.45 -37.98
C GLY A 566 -12.18 23.69 -37.47
N ASN A 567 -13.01 23.53 -36.43
CA ASN A 567 -13.66 24.64 -35.77
C ASN A 567 -12.60 25.48 -35.03
N ALA A 568 -12.60 26.80 -35.23
CA ALA A 568 -11.73 27.70 -34.50
C ALA A 568 -12.14 27.75 -33.02
N VAL A 569 -11.19 27.54 -32.12
CA VAL A 569 -11.36 27.60 -30.66
C VAL A 569 -10.67 28.85 -30.13
N THR A 570 -11.30 29.58 -29.22
CA THR A 570 -10.64 30.71 -28.54
C THR A 570 -9.85 30.21 -27.32
N SER A 571 -8.54 30.46 -27.30
CA SER A 571 -7.66 30.09 -26.20
C SER A 571 -7.82 31.01 -24.98
N ALA A 572 -7.27 30.60 -23.83
CA ALA A 572 -7.25 31.41 -22.62
C ALA A 572 -6.48 32.74 -22.78
N SER A 573 -5.50 32.79 -23.69
CA SER A 573 -4.75 34.00 -24.03
C SER A 573 -5.56 34.99 -24.90
N GLY A 574 -6.72 34.58 -25.40
CA GLY A 574 -7.56 35.34 -26.33
C GLY A 574 -7.22 35.10 -27.81
N ALA A 575 -6.39 34.12 -28.14
CA ALA A 575 -6.09 33.74 -29.51
C ALA A 575 -7.22 32.91 -30.12
N SER A 576 -7.50 33.11 -31.41
CA SER A 576 -8.30 32.17 -32.20
C SER A 576 -7.38 31.11 -32.78
N VAL A 577 -7.64 29.84 -32.47
CA VAL A 577 -6.79 28.71 -32.89
C VAL A 577 -7.60 27.76 -33.76
N THR A 578 -7.11 27.52 -34.97
CA THR A 578 -7.64 26.47 -35.86
C THR A 578 -6.60 25.37 -35.97
N ARG A 579 -6.95 24.16 -35.52
CA ARG A 579 -6.05 23.00 -35.52
C ARG A 579 -6.48 21.96 -36.55
N THR A 580 -5.54 21.54 -37.37
CA THR A 580 -5.70 20.42 -38.31
C THR A 580 -4.76 19.30 -37.90
N VAL A 581 -5.25 18.07 -37.84
CA VAL A 581 -4.45 16.88 -37.54
C VAL A 581 -4.50 15.94 -38.73
N THR A 582 -3.36 15.40 -39.13
CA THR A 582 -3.23 14.40 -40.19
C THR A 582 -2.36 13.26 -39.71
N GLU A 583 -2.77 12.04 -40.01
CA GLU A 583 -2.02 10.84 -39.67
C GLU A 583 -1.85 9.99 -40.94
N ASP A 584 -0.59 9.71 -41.30
CA ASP A 584 -0.24 8.87 -42.45
C ASP A 584 1.04 8.10 -42.13
N GLY A 585 1.03 6.78 -42.37
CA GLY A 585 2.20 5.92 -42.22
C GLY A 585 2.90 5.93 -40.85
N GLY A 586 2.16 6.09 -39.73
CA GLY A 586 2.75 6.14 -38.39
C GLY A 586 3.38 7.49 -38.00
N ILE A 587 3.15 8.52 -38.82
CA ILE A 587 3.53 9.90 -38.54
C ILE A 587 2.26 10.71 -38.27
N LYS A 588 2.16 11.26 -37.06
CA LYS A 588 1.07 12.17 -36.69
C LYS A 588 1.56 13.60 -36.80
N THR A 589 0.90 14.41 -37.62
CA THR A 589 1.21 15.83 -37.79
C THR A 589 0.01 16.67 -37.34
N SER A 590 0.25 17.67 -36.50
CA SER A 590 -0.72 18.72 -36.19
C SER A 590 -0.21 20.07 -36.68
N LEU A 591 -1.10 20.88 -37.23
CA LEU A 591 -0.86 22.27 -37.59
C LEU A 591 -1.90 23.13 -36.91
N SER A 592 -1.45 24.04 -36.05
CA SER A 592 -2.28 24.99 -35.32
C SER A 592 -2.04 26.39 -35.85
N LYS A 593 -3.03 26.96 -36.52
CA LYS A 593 -3.01 28.36 -36.95
C LYS A 593 -3.56 29.23 -35.82
N VAL A 594 -2.74 30.13 -35.31
CA VAL A 594 -3.01 31.00 -34.16
C VAL A 594 -3.18 32.43 -34.65
N GLU A 595 -4.33 33.04 -34.38
CA GLU A 595 -4.63 34.44 -34.68
C GLU A 595 -4.86 35.22 -33.39
N ILE A 596 -4.00 36.20 -33.10
CA ILE A 596 -4.06 36.99 -31.86
C ILE A 596 -3.56 38.41 -32.11
N GLY A 597 -4.27 39.42 -31.60
CA GLY A 597 -3.86 40.83 -31.75
C GLY A 597 -3.74 41.31 -33.21
N GLY A 598 -4.48 40.69 -34.14
CA GLY A 598 -4.38 40.97 -35.59
C GLY A 598 -3.15 40.38 -36.27
N LYS A 599 -2.39 39.52 -35.58
CA LYS A 599 -1.24 38.78 -36.10
C LYS A 599 -1.59 37.31 -36.29
N THR A 600 -0.78 36.61 -37.10
CA THR A 600 -0.94 35.18 -37.38
C THR A 600 0.38 34.46 -37.16
N ALA A 601 0.31 33.35 -36.44
CA ALA A 601 1.40 32.41 -36.23
C ALA A 601 0.94 30.98 -36.47
N GLU A 602 1.89 30.08 -36.70
CA GLU A 602 1.64 28.67 -36.92
C GLU A 602 2.54 27.84 -36.01
N VAL A 603 1.93 26.87 -35.32
CA VAL A 603 2.63 25.86 -34.54
C VAL A 603 2.37 24.51 -35.18
N ALA A 604 3.41 23.90 -35.72
CA ALA A 604 3.34 22.57 -36.32
C ALA A 604 4.07 21.56 -35.44
N THR A 605 3.42 20.46 -35.11
CA THR A 605 4.03 19.35 -34.38
C THR A 605 4.00 18.10 -35.25
N ARG A 606 5.13 17.41 -35.32
CA ARG A 606 5.27 16.13 -36.00
C ARG A 606 5.77 15.09 -35.01
N VAL A 607 4.98 14.05 -34.80
CA VAL A 607 5.32 12.88 -34.00
C VAL A 607 5.64 11.73 -34.94
N THR A 608 6.79 11.10 -34.75
CA THR A 608 7.21 9.90 -35.48
C THR A 608 7.55 8.80 -34.48
N VAL A 609 6.94 7.62 -34.65
CA VAL A 609 7.22 6.45 -33.79
C VAL A 609 7.90 5.37 -34.62
N GLU A 610 9.13 5.02 -34.26
CA GLU A 610 9.90 3.99 -34.96
C GLU A 610 10.70 3.17 -33.94
N ASN A 611 10.62 1.83 -34.01
CA ASN A 611 11.36 0.90 -33.14
C ASN A 611 11.22 1.16 -31.62
N GLY A 612 10.03 1.57 -31.15
CA GLY A 612 9.78 1.83 -29.73
C GLY A 612 10.32 3.19 -29.22
N GLN A 613 10.89 4.02 -30.10
CA GLN A 613 11.27 5.39 -29.81
C GLN A 613 10.23 6.35 -30.41
N SER A 614 9.75 7.31 -29.62
CA SER A 614 8.91 8.41 -30.10
C SER A 614 9.76 9.68 -30.27
N ARG A 615 9.58 10.38 -31.39
CA ARG A 615 10.21 11.68 -31.66
C ARG A 615 9.15 12.72 -31.96
N THR A 616 9.10 13.78 -31.17
CA THR A 616 8.20 14.91 -31.35
C THR A 616 9.00 16.15 -31.73
N LEU A 617 8.84 16.62 -32.97
CA LEU A 617 9.42 17.87 -33.45
C LEU A 617 8.32 18.94 -33.52
N ARG A 618 8.48 20.04 -32.81
CA ARG A 618 7.58 21.20 -32.88
C ARG A 618 8.29 22.40 -33.51
N THR A 619 7.68 23.01 -34.52
CA THR A 619 8.16 24.24 -35.15
C THR A 619 7.15 25.36 -34.98
N VAL A 620 7.64 26.55 -34.64
CA VAL A 620 6.84 27.77 -34.51
C VAL A 620 7.26 28.74 -35.60
N SER A 621 6.30 29.34 -36.29
CA SER A 621 6.54 30.34 -37.32
C SER A 621 5.48 31.44 -37.33
N GLY A 622 5.74 32.53 -38.04
CA GLY A 622 4.88 33.71 -38.07
C GLY A 622 5.32 34.80 -37.10
N ASP A 623 4.45 35.79 -36.88
CA ASP A 623 4.77 37.00 -36.13
C ASP A 623 3.88 37.12 -34.90
N ILE A 624 4.51 37.25 -33.72
CA ILE A 624 3.82 37.52 -32.45
C ILE A 624 4.36 38.80 -31.77
N ALA A 625 5.16 39.60 -32.48
CA ALA A 625 5.77 40.80 -31.93
C ALA A 625 4.72 41.86 -31.57
N GLY A 626 4.85 42.45 -30.38
CA GLY A 626 3.90 43.44 -29.85
C GLY A 626 2.55 42.86 -29.39
N VAL A 627 2.35 41.55 -29.47
CA VAL A 627 1.10 40.90 -29.03
C VAL A 627 1.09 40.76 -27.51
N SER A 628 -0.08 40.98 -26.91
CA SER A 628 -0.32 40.68 -25.49
C SER A 628 -1.11 39.38 -25.33
N PHE A 629 -0.57 38.45 -24.55
CA PHE A 629 -1.19 37.18 -24.19
C PHE A 629 -1.76 37.30 -22.78
N ARG A 630 -3.09 37.17 -22.65
CA ARG A 630 -3.77 37.28 -21.36
C ARG A 630 -3.24 36.24 -20.37
N GLY A 631 -2.87 36.66 -19.16
CA GLY A 631 -2.34 35.77 -18.12
C GLY A 631 -0.85 35.46 -18.25
N VAL A 632 -0.18 35.99 -19.28
CA VAL A 632 1.27 35.88 -19.45
C VAL A 632 1.89 37.28 -19.46
N GLY A 633 1.64 38.07 -20.50
CA GLY A 633 2.27 39.37 -20.69
C GLY A 633 2.34 39.83 -22.14
N THR A 634 3.14 40.86 -22.40
CA THR A 634 3.29 41.47 -23.72
C THR A 634 4.64 41.13 -24.34
N VAL A 635 4.61 40.60 -25.57
CA VAL A 635 5.80 40.35 -26.38
C VAL A 635 6.36 41.69 -26.89
N SER A 636 7.68 41.86 -26.82
CA SER A 636 8.37 43.07 -27.28
C SER A 636 8.14 43.32 -28.77
N ALA A 637 8.32 44.56 -29.20
CA ALA A 637 8.09 44.97 -30.59
C ALA A 637 9.03 44.30 -31.61
N ASP A 638 10.15 43.75 -31.15
CA ASP A 638 11.11 42.98 -31.94
C ASP A 638 10.90 41.45 -31.81
N GLY A 639 9.91 41.00 -31.04
CA GLY A 639 9.58 39.59 -30.84
C GLY A 639 10.57 38.79 -29.99
N SER A 640 11.62 39.42 -29.44
CA SER A 640 12.73 38.73 -28.79
C SER A 640 12.50 38.43 -27.30
N SER A 641 11.53 39.11 -26.66
CA SER A 641 11.27 38.99 -25.24
C SER A 641 9.79 39.13 -24.92
N VAL A 642 9.37 38.64 -23.75
CA VAL A 642 8.04 38.86 -23.18
C VAL A 642 8.21 39.52 -21.82
N THR A 643 7.46 40.60 -21.59
CA THR A 643 7.36 41.23 -20.27
C THR A 643 6.08 40.76 -19.62
N LEU A 644 6.21 40.05 -18.50
CA LEU A 644 5.09 39.50 -17.76
C LEU A 644 4.28 40.60 -17.07
N GLU A 645 3.07 40.27 -16.65
CA GLU A 645 2.19 41.20 -15.92
C GLU A 645 2.82 41.69 -14.59
N ASP A 646 3.75 40.93 -14.01
CA ASP A 646 4.51 41.30 -12.81
C ASP A 646 5.77 42.14 -13.08
N GLY A 647 6.05 42.47 -14.35
CA GLY A 647 7.16 43.30 -14.80
C GLY A 647 8.48 42.56 -15.05
N ARG A 648 8.55 41.23 -14.86
CA ARG A 648 9.74 40.44 -15.24
C ARG A 648 9.81 40.24 -16.74
N THR A 649 11.03 40.20 -17.30
CA THR A 649 11.25 39.98 -18.74
C THR A 649 12.00 38.68 -19.00
N PHE A 650 11.50 37.89 -19.94
CA PHE A 650 12.09 36.62 -20.35
C PHE A 650 12.26 36.56 -21.88
N SER A 651 13.17 35.71 -22.35
CA SER A 651 13.42 35.52 -23.78
C SER A 651 12.25 34.78 -24.44
N VAL A 652 11.84 35.22 -25.62
CA VAL A 652 10.91 34.49 -26.49
C VAL A 652 11.72 33.74 -27.53
N ILE A 653 11.38 32.47 -27.76
CA ILE A 653 12.10 31.61 -28.70
C ILE A 653 11.14 31.04 -29.74
N SER A 654 11.60 30.99 -30.99
CA SER A 654 10.91 30.33 -32.11
C SER A 654 11.74 29.19 -32.71
N ALA A 655 12.85 28.83 -32.07
CA ALA A 655 13.67 27.69 -32.45
C ALA A 655 12.83 26.41 -32.32
N PRO A 656 12.94 25.45 -33.27
CA PRO A 656 12.21 24.18 -33.16
C PRO A 656 12.56 23.45 -31.86
N SER A 657 11.58 22.86 -31.19
CA SER A 657 11.84 21.95 -30.07
C SER A 657 11.77 20.50 -30.53
N LEU A 658 12.68 19.69 -30.02
CA LEU A 658 12.74 18.25 -30.28
C LEU A 658 12.65 17.51 -28.95
N MET A 659 11.72 16.58 -28.85
CA MET A 659 11.58 15.65 -27.74
C MET A 659 11.78 14.22 -28.25
N ILE A 660 12.54 13.44 -27.50
CA ILE A 660 12.83 12.04 -27.80
C ILE A 660 12.47 11.22 -26.56
N THR A 661 11.55 10.29 -26.72
CA THR A 661 11.14 9.35 -25.68
C THR A 661 11.63 7.96 -26.03
N GLU A 662 12.42 7.36 -25.15
CA GLU A 662 12.96 6.02 -25.30
C GLU A 662 12.92 5.31 -23.95
N ASN A 663 12.33 4.10 -23.91
CA ASN A 663 12.15 3.32 -22.68
C ASN A 663 11.48 4.09 -21.52
N GLY A 664 10.47 4.92 -21.84
CA GLY A 664 9.75 5.71 -20.84
C GLY A 664 10.49 6.94 -20.31
N VAL A 665 11.67 7.27 -20.86
CA VAL A 665 12.42 8.48 -20.49
C VAL A 665 12.37 9.48 -21.65
N THR A 666 11.78 10.65 -21.40
CA THR A 666 11.75 11.75 -22.38
C THR A 666 12.90 12.73 -22.14
N ARG A 667 13.61 13.08 -23.21
CA ARG A 667 14.58 14.20 -23.26
C ARG A 667 14.15 15.19 -24.31
N GLY A 668 13.92 16.44 -23.90
CA GLY A 668 13.55 17.55 -24.77
C GLY A 668 14.60 18.66 -24.81
N TYR A 669 14.68 19.40 -25.91
CA TYR A 669 15.51 20.60 -26.05
C TYR A 669 15.06 21.48 -27.23
N PHE A 670 15.46 22.76 -27.21
CA PHE A 670 15.40 23.63 -28.39
C PHE A 670 16.61 23.40 -29.31
N LEU A 671 16.38 23.27 -30.61
CA LEU A 671 17.42 23.07 -31.62
C LEU A 671 18.20 24.36 -31.87
N ASN A 672 19.53 24.26 -31.86
CA ASN A 672 20.42 25.34 -32.25
C ASN A 672 20.31 25.67 -33.75
N ALA A 673 20.95 26.75 -34.18
CA ALA A 673 20.83 27.26 -35.55
C ALA A 673 21.37 26.30 -36.63
N ASP A 674 22.26 25.37 -36.28
CA ASP A 674 22.75 24.33 -37.20
C ASP A 674 21.88 23.07 -37.21
N GLY A 675 20.87 22.99 -36.33
CA GLY A 675 19.91 21.89 -36.23
C GLY A 675 20.49 20.58 -35.70
N THR A 676 21.69 20.58 -35.12
CA THR A 676 22.40 19.37 -34.69
C THR A 676 22.33 19.08 -33.19
N GLY A 677 21.93 20.04 -32.36
CA GLY A 677 21.94 19.86 -30.91
C GLY A 677 21.19 20.94 -30.11
N PRO A 678 21.24 20.85 -28.77
CA PRO A 678 20.56 21.79 -27.88
C PRO A 678 21.19 23.19 -27.88
N ILE A 679 20.41 24.20 -27.57
CA ILE A 679 20.89 25.56 -27.29
C ILE A 679 21.48 25.61 -25.87
N ALA A 680 22.76 25.29 -25.73
CA ALA A 680 23.47 25.39 -24.46
C ALA A 680 23.86 26.84 -24.14
N THR A 681 23.48 27.33 -22.95
CA THR A 681 23.76 28.70 -22.49
C THR A 681 24.73 28.77 -21.31
N GLY A 682 25.08 27.62 -20.71
CA GLY A 682 25.97 27.54 -19.54
C GLY A 682 25.30 27.97 -18.22
N LYS A 683 24.00 28.25 -18.23
CA LYS A 683 23.19 28.58 -17.04
C LYS A 683 21.76 28.11 -17.23
N THR A 684 21.02 27.98 -16.13
CA THR A 684 19.57 27.76 -16.20
C THR A 684 18.90 28.96 -16.87
N GLU A 685 18.06 28.69 -17.87
CA GLU A 685 17.32 29.71 -18.63
C GLU A 685 15.84 29.36 -18.71
N VAL A 686 15.00 30.38 -18.93
CA VAL A 686 13.57 30.21 -19.17
C VAL A 686 13.24 30.86 -20.51
N TYR A 687 12.71 30.06 -21.43
CA TYR A 687 12.26 30.52 -22.73
C TYR A 687 10.75 30.46 -22.83
N TYR A 688 10.15 31.51 -23.37
CA TYR A 688 8.74 31.51 -23.72
C TYR A 688 8.56 31.11 -25.19
N CYS A 689 7.74 30.10 -25.44
CA CYS A 689 7.46 29.60 -26.78
C CYS A 689 5.95 29.49 -27.01
N LEU A 690 5.49 29.74 -28.23
CA LEU A 690 4.06 29.63 -28.57
C LEU A 690 3.67 28.14 -28.69
N GLY A 691 2.66 27.73 -27.93
CA GLY A 691 2.07 26.39 -27.96
C GLY A 691 0.97 26.22 -29.00
N GLU A 692 0.61 24.96 -29.27
CA GLU A 692 -0.50 24.60 -30.17
C GLU A 692 -1.86 25.10 -29.68
N ASP A 693 -1.98 25.38 -28.39
CA ASP A 693 -3.16 25.96 -27.76
C ASP A 693 -3.24 27.50 -27.92
N GLY A 694 -2.28 28.11 -28.63
CA GLY A 694 -2.23 29.56 -28.83
C GLY A 694 -1.78 30.34 -27.59
N GLN A 695 -1.18 29.69 -26.60
CA GLN A 695 -0.61 30.34 -25.41
C GLN A 695 0.92 30.39 -25.46
N LEU A 696 1.52 31.31 -24.72
CA LEU A 696 2.97 31.36 -24.51
C LEU A 696 3.31 30.56 -23.26
N HIS A 697 4.08 29.48 -23.43
CA HIS A 697 4.49 28.57 -22.34
C HIS A 697 5.91 28.83 -21.92
N ALA A 698 6.19 28.70 -20.61
CA ALA A 698 7.51 28.88 -20.04
C ALA A 698 8.25 27.53 -19.96
N HIS A 699 9.31 27.38 -20.75
CA HIS A 699 10.14 26.19 -20.79
C HIS A 699 11.46 26.44 -20.06
N TRP A 700 11.70 25.67 -19.00
CA TRP A 700 12.92 25.74 -18.20
C TRP A 700 13.97 24.80 -18.77
N VAL A 701 15.16 25.35 -19.02
CA VAL A 701 16.29 24.60 -19.58
C VAL A 701 17.49 24.63 -18.66
N ASP A 702 18.20 23.50 -18.61
CA ASP A 702 19.43 23.34 -17.85
C ASP A 702 20.63 24.05 -18.54
N PRO A 703 21.80 24.15 -17.87
CA PRO A 703 23.00 24.75 -18.46
C PRO A 703 23.48 24.12 -19.77
N ASN A 704 23.10 22.86 -20.04
CA ASN A 704 23.46 22.12 -21.25
C ASN A 704 22.42 22.31 -22.38
N GLY A 705 21.33 23.04 -22.11
CA GLY A 705 20.26 23.34 -23.07
C GLY A 705 19.15 22.29 -23.17
N PHE A 706 19.06 21.35 -22.22
CA PHE A 706 17.98 20.37 -22.14
C PHE A 706 16.86 20.84 -21.23
N PHE A 707 15.63 20.43 -21.53
CA PHE A 707 14.47 20.70 -20.67
C PHE A 707 14.64 20.01 -19.32
N TYR A 708 14.30 20.70 -18.25
CA TYR A 708 14.09 20.04 -16.97
C TYR A 708 12.85 19.14 -17.05
N THR A 709 12.91 17.92 -16.53
CA THR A 709 11.77 17.00 -16.49
C THR A 709 11.67 16.36 -15.10
N GLY A 710 10.45 16.04 -14.66
CA GLY A 710 10.23 15.46 -13.34
C GLY A 710 10.46 16.46 -12.20
N THR A 711 10.81 15.95 -11.01
CA THR A 711 11.01 16.80 -9.82
C THR A 711 12.46 17.23 -9.70
N VAL A 712 12.71 18.53 -9.71
CA VAL A 712 14.06 19.12 -9.69
C VAL A 712 14.15 20.24 -8.66
N VAL A 713 15.27 20.30 -7.93
CA VAL A 713 15.57 21.38 -7.00
C VAL A 713 16.43 22.44 -7.69
N ILE A 714 15.90 23.66 -7.83
CA ILE A 714 16.59 24.82 -8.42
C ILE A 714 16.62 25.92 -7.35
N ASP A 715 17.81 26.40 -7.00
CA ASP A 715 18.02 27.43 -5.98
C ASP A 715 17.32 27.14 -4.63
N GLY A 716 17.32 25.86 -4.22
CA GLY A 716 16.73 25.41 -2.97
C GLY A 716 15.20 25.32 -2.96
N LYS A 717 14.54 25.51 -4.12
CA LYS A 717 13.11 25.30 -4.32
C LYS A 717 12.85 24.08 -5.19
N THR A 718 11.81 23.32 -4.86
CA THR A 718 11.40 22.14 -5.61
C THR A 718 10.38 22.54 -6.68
N TYR A 719 10.66 22.16 -7.92
CA TYR A 719 9.77 22.35 -9.06
C TYR A 719 9.47 20.99 -9.67
N THR A 720 8.22 20.77 -10.10
CA THR A 720 7.85 19.60 -10.91
C THR A 720 7.60 20.06 -12.33
N PHE A 721 8.33 19.46 -13.28
CA PHE A 721 8.28 19.78 -14.70
C PHE A 721 7.63 18.65 -15.50
N ASN A 722 6.84 19.01 -16.52
CA ASN A 722 6.39 18.06 -17.54
C ASN A 722 7.53 17.73 -18.53
N GLU A 723 7.22 16.93 -19.55
CA GLU A 723 8.20 16.50 -20.57
C GLU A 723 8.70 17.65 -21.47
N GLU A 724 7.99 18.77 -21.50
CA GLU A 724 8.34 19.97 -22.29
C GLU A 724 9.14 21.00 -21.46
N GLY A 725 9.44 20.73 -20.19
CA GLY A 725 10.11 21.69 -19.32
C GLY A 725 9.20 22.78 -18.74
N GLU A 726 7.89 22.58 -18.77
CA GLU A 726 6.91 23.49 -18.18
C GLU A 726 6.59 23.05 -16.75
N VAL A 727 6.42 24.02 -15.85
CA VAL A 727 6.11 23.76 -14.43
C VAL A 727 4.66 23.30 -14.30
N SER A 728 4.44 22.10 -13.77
CA SER A 728 3.09 21.55 -13.52
C SER A 728 2.57 21.85 -12.10
N ASN A 729 3.46 22.11 -11.15
CA ASN A 729 3.14 22.58 -9.79
C ASN A 729 4.34 23.29 -9.15
N ILE A 730 4.08 24.31 -8.32
CA ILE A 730 5.06 24.94 -7.44
C ILE A 730 4.73 24.50 -6.02
N ALA A 731 5.62 23.74 -5.38
CA ALA A 731 5.50 23.32 -3.98
C ALA A 731 6.11 24.35 -3.02
#